data_AF-A0A2N1PL88-F1
#
_entry.id   AF-A0A2N1PL88-F1
#
_cell.length_a   1.000
_cell.length_b   1.000
_cell.length_c   1.000
_cell.angle_alpha   90.00
_cell.angle_beta   90.00
_cell.angle_gamma   90.00
#
_symmetry.space_group_name_H-M   'P 1'
#
loop_
_entity.id
_entity.type
_entity.pdbx_description
1 polymer ?
#
loop_
_entity_poly.entity_id
_entity_poly.type
_entity_poly.pdbx_seq_one_letter_code
_entity_poly.pdbx_strand_id
1 'polypeptide(L)'
;MKASLRNSLSCALYAFLVFTFILPVIIPPQAIHAKLYARKDRGLSDFKVPPLQVEAVRNLITEIGEIRETIRAELEARGKKGKKIDHHEHIVACDYLASELEVVARDLSIRKKGSNIEEISGRYIRALRVLYSLKAEIKDVERANLLEKAKSPLVMGLRVLGSPLVIRIPKDDPDDAIGNAKAHLESSGLYDADGRQVDPDQIGSMTHRQVSKLELGPKSRVFNSFSRLQGATRWAALEKFIQGLVRQYDRKYSDFDLTKARRCWFFSKVKGSATSPKILVEDSWGLPWKLKWGDEVHTETFMARFYVAMGAKYSDLKYYMAPSSAPVILDKISEPGDGKGNLKDSKGDDEAVSYLYQLQEVLLNSRFSFHLQRYVPQQGLILDSAGRPLGHGIVDENFCEKYEIRKKYIGRWYVFFKEASMTFYSPTLKRVGPAPFSELGAETNRAARGSVVFNCFFNNKDCKDDNNNLGLIFNPKTGIYDCVVEYQHDLGCTMGGLQTSGDINTFDWDFIARFPGFLGFKMRTLYYPNAWKVATFADAIWMARKIADVPVNVYKWALSETGWPQFYQRLVLEKLMSRRNEMIKVFGLDKEGYVREKVDDDLTVKVRLSNGKTDKPVKNGKIASPKDSVLVAIEEESHHPEGLHKVVPRSRD
;
A
#
# COMPACT_ATOMS: atom_id res chain seq x y z
N MET A 1 16.70 -42.67 -32.19
CA MET A 1 17.30 -41.46 -31.58
C MET A 1 16.30 -40.40 -31.13
N LYS A 2 15.34 -39.92 -31.94
CA LYS A 2 14.38 -38.86 -31.54
C LYS A 2 13.47 -39.19 -30.34
N ALA A 3 13.14 -40.46 -30.10
CA ALA A 3 12.33 -40.87 -28.95
C ALA A 3 13.13 -40.90 -27.62
N SER A 4 14.45 -41.17 -27.68
CA SER A 4 15.32 -41.19 -26.50
C SER A 4 15.64 -39.77 -25.98
N LEU A 5 15.75 -38.80 -26.88
CA LEU A 5 15.93 -37.37 -26.54
C LEU A 5 14.69 -36.74 -25.86
N ARG A 6 13.48 -37.21 -26.18
CA ARG A 6 12.25 -36.72 -25.51
C ARG A 6 12.14 -37.21 -24.06
N ASN A 7 12.54 -38.45 -23.79
CA ASN A 7 12.49 -39.01 -22.44
C ASN A 7 13.59 -38.42 -21.53
N SER A 8 14.78 -38.15 -22.07
CA SER A 8 15.87 -37.53 -21.32
C SER A 8 15.60 -36.05 -21.00
N LEU A 9 14.97 -35.28 -21.91
CA LEU A 9 14.51 -33.92 -21.59
C LEU A 9 13.40 -33.91 -20.52
N SER A 10 12.47 -34.86 -20.57
CA SER A 10 11.38 -34.95 -19.59
C SER A 10 11.91 -35.30 -18.19
N CYS A 11 12.87 -36.22 -18.10
CA CYS A 11 13.55 -36.55 -16.84
C CYS A 11 14.42 -35.40 -16.32
N ALA A 12 15.09 -34.64 -17.18
CA ALA A 12 15.87 -33.47 -16.77
C ALA A 12 14.97 -32.32 -16.28
N LEU A 13 13.81 -32.11 -16.91
CA LEU A 13 12.82 -31.12 -16.48
C LEU A 13 12.19 -31.51 -15.14
N TYR A 14 11.88 -32.79 -14.95
CA TYR A 14 11.35 -33.33 -13.70
C TYR A 14 12.40 -33.30 -12.58
N ALA A 15 13.65 -33.63 -12.87
CA ALA A 15 14.77 -33.52 -11.94
C ALA A 15 15.04 -32.06 -11.56
N PHE A 16 14.96 -31.11 -12.51
CA PHE A 16 15.11 -29.68 -12.24
C PHE A 16 13.95 -29.13 -11.39
N LEU A 17 12.71 -29.54 -11.66
CA LEU A 17 11.55 -29.23 -10.81
C LEU A 17 11.69 -29.83 -9.41
N VAL A 18 12.15 -31.07 -9.29
CA VAL A 18 12.44 -31.70 -7.99
C VAL A 18 13.58 -30.98 -7.27
N PHE A 19 14.66 -30.60 -7.96
CA PHE A 19 15.81 -29.92 -7.34
C PHE A 19 15.48 -28.49 -6.90
N THR A 20 14.67 -27.75 -7.66
CA THR A 20 14.29 -26.36 -7.32
C THR A 20 13.18 -26.28 -6.28
N PHE A 21 12.29 -27.28 -6.19
CA PHE A 21 11.18 -27.25 -5.23
C PHE A 21 11.39 -28.11 -3.97
N ILE A 22 12.15 -29.22 -4.03
CA ILE A 22 12.25 -30.18 -2.91
C ILE A 22 13.52 -29.98 -2.07
N LEU A 23 14.68 -29.65 -2.66
CA LEU A 23 15.91 -29.47 -1.87
C LEU A 23 15.87 -28.31 -0.85
N PRO A 24 15.20 -27.16 -1.11
CA PRO A 24 15.06 -26.09 -0.11
C PRO A 24 14.16 -26.44 1.09
N VAL A 25 13.52 -27.62 1.09
CA VAL A 25 12.61 -28.10 2.14
C VAL A 25 13.35 -28.90 3.23
N ILE A 26 14.54 -29.44 2.92
CA ILE A 26 15.23 -30.42 3.80
C ILE A 26 16.25 -29.76 4.75
N ILE A 27 16.72 -28.54 4.46
CA ILE A 27 17.60 -27.77 5.35
C ILE A 27 16.98 -26.38 5.52
N PRO A 28 16.47 -25.98 6.70
CA PRO A 28 15.94 -24.64 6.88
C PRO A 28 17.08 -23.69 7.24
N PRO A 29 17.53 -22.78 6.37
CA PRO A 29 18.46 -21.73 6.76
C PRO A 29 17.66 -20.60 7.45
N GLN A 30 16.77 -20.92 8.39
CA GLN A 30 15.81 -19.95 8.91
C GLN A 30 16.42 -19.01 9.97
N ALA A 31 17.41 -19.48 10.74
CA ALA A 31 17.98 -18.72 11.86
C ALA A 31 18.97 -17.62 11.43
N ILE A 32 19.74 -17.82 10.36
CA ILE A 32 20.73 -16.85 9.86
C ILE A 32 20.07 -15.79 8.96
N HIS A 33 18.95 -16.13 8.29
CA HIS A 33 18.29 -15.26 7.31
C HIS A 33 17.37 -14.18 7.91
N ALA A 34 16.86 -14.37 9.14
CA ALA A 34 15.94 -13.43 9.80
C ALA A 34 16.65 -12.16 10.34
N LYS A 35 17.87 -12.30 10.88
CA LYS A 35 18.59 -11.20 11.56
C LYS A 35 19.09 -10.06 10.63
N LEU A 36 19.19 -10.29 9.32
CA LEU A 36 19.86 -9.36 8.39
C LEU A 36 18.93 -8.39 7.63
N TYR A 37 17.61 -8.60 7.57
CA TYR A 37 16.64 -7.59 7.04
C TYR A 37 15.75 -6.93 8.08
N ALA A 38 15.71 -7.45 9.31
CA ALA A 38 15.20 -6.70 10.46
C ALA A 38 15.82 -5.29 10.60
N ARG A 39 16.88 -4.99 9.85
CA ARG A 39 17.60 -3.71 9.85
C ARG A 39 17.20 -2.71 8.74
N LYS A 40 16.57 -3.17 7.65
CA LYS A 40 15.99 -2.30 6.59
C LYS A 40 14.46 -2.24 6.60
N ASP A 41 13.81 -3.21 7.23
CA ASP A 41 12.45 -3.00 7.68
C ASP A 41 12.50 -1.98 8.83
N ARG A 42 11.67 -0.95 8.78
CA ARG A 42 11.55 0.02 9.89
C ARG A 42 10.93 -0.64 11.12
N GLY A 43 10.35 -1.83 10.98
CA GLY A 43 9.90 -2.64 12.09
C GLY A 43 10.96 -2.89 13.17
N LEU A 44 10.53 -2.93 14.42
CA LEU A 44 11.36 -3.23 15.58
C LEU A 44 11.37 -4.73 15.84
N SER A 45 12.39 -5.44 15.35
CA SER A 45 12.54 -6.89 15.57
C SER A 45 12.76 -7.29 17.02
N ASP A 46 13.16 -6.35 17.89
CA ASP A 46 13.48 -6.60 19.30
C ASP A 46 12.53 -5.84 20.25
N PHE A 47 11.29 -5.58 19.82
CA PHE A 47 10.32 -4.88 20.67
C PHE A 47 9.92 -5.77 21.86
N LYS A 48 10.36 -5.39 23.06
CA LYS A 48 9.99 -6.10 24.29
C LYS A 48 8.61 -5.64 24.76
N VAL A 49 7.68 -6.58 24.89
CA VAL A 49 6.35 -6.35 25.47
C VAL A 49 6.50 -6.22 27.00
N PRO A 50 6.25 -5.03 27.59
CA PRO A 50 6.32 -4.89 29.04
C PRO A 50 5.13 -5.63 29.69
N PRO A 51 5.29 -6.18 30.90
CA PRO A 51 4.22 -6.93 31.55
C PRO A 51 3.01 -6.05 31.84
N LEU A 52 1.80 -6.63 31.78
CA LEU A 52 0.56 -5.94 32.13
C LEU A 52 0.42 -5.82 33.65
N GLN A 53 1.18 -4.89 34.23
CA GLN A 53 1.21 -4.57 35.67
C GLN A 53 1.17 -3.05 35.85
N VAL A 54 0.56 -2.58 36.93
CA VAL A 54 0.39 -1.13 37.19
C VAL A 54 1.73 -0.39 37.10
N GLU A 55 2.77 -0.92 37.73
CA GLU A 55 4.09 -0.28 37.74
C GLU A 55 4.75 -0.24 36.36
N ALA A 56 4.69 -1.34 35.61
CA ALA A 56 5.21 -1.38 34.25
C ALA A 56 4.46 -0.41 33.31
N VAL A 57 3.15 -0.28 33.48
CA VAL A 57 2.33 0.67 32.72
C VAL A 57 2.68 2.12 33.10
N ARG A 58 2.92 2.43 34.38
CA ARG A 58 3.37 3.77 34.83
C ARG A 58 4.76 4.12 34.31
N ASN A 59 5.68 3.15 34.30
CA ASN A 59 7.00 3.33 33.72
C ASN A 59 6.91 3.63 32.21
N LEU A 60 6.01 2.95 31.49
CA LEU A 60 5.73 3.26 30.09
C LEU A 60 5.19 4.68 29.88
N ILE A 61 4.25 5.12 30.72
CA ILE A 61 3.71 6.50 30.64
C ILE A 61 4.85 7.52 30.81
N THR A 62 5.76 7.28 31.76
CA THR A 62 6.93 8.13 31.99
C THR A 62 7.85 8.15 30.77
N GLU A 63 8.19 6.97 30.22
CA GLU A 63 8.99 6.85 28.99
C GLU A 63 8.36 7.61 27.82
N ILE A 64 7.04 7.51 27.65
CA ILE A 64 6.31 8.23 26.60
C ILE A 64 6.37 9.74 26.80
N GLY A 65 6.31 10.22 28.05
CA GLY A 65 6.54 11.62 28.39
C GLY A 65 7.92 12.11 27.96
N GLU A 66 8.97 11.33 28.23
CA GLU A 66 10.34 11.65 27.82
C GLU A 66 10.51 11.69 26.29
N ILE A 67 9.95 10.70 25.58
CA ILE A 67 9.92 10.67 24.12
C ILE A 67 9.22 11.92 23.57
N ARG A 68 8.07 12.28 24.16
CA ARG A 68 7.28 13.45 23.75
C ARG A 68 8.09 14.74 23.87
N GLU A 69 8.74 14.95 25.02
CA GLU A 69 9.54 16.16 25.24
C GLU A 69 10.77 16.21 24.32
N THR A 70 11.41 15.07 24.06
CA THR A 70 12.51 14.98 23.09
C THR A 70 12.06 15.41 21.69
N ILE A 71 10.94 14.86 21.21
CA ILE A 71 10.38 15.24 19.90
C ILE A 71 9.98 16.71 19.87
N ARG A 72 9.35 17.22 20.94
CA ARG A 72 8.98 18.62 21.05
C ARG A 72 10.21 19.52 20.93
N ALA A 73 11.27 19.25 21.68
CA ALA A 73 12.52 20.00 21.64
C ALA A 73 13.16 19.97 20.23
N GLU A 74 13.19 18.81 19.56
CA GLU A 74 13.67 18.72 18.17
C GLU A 74 12.85 19.56 17.19
N LEU A 75 11.51 19.56 17.34
CA LEU A 75 10.63 20.35 16.48
C LEU A 75 10.78 21.85 16.73
N GLU A 76 10.98 22.26 17.98
CA GLU A 76 11.29 23.65 18.36
C GLU A 76 12.65 24.09 17.82
N ALA A 77 13.67 23.23 17.90
CA ALA A 77 14.99 23.47 17.30
C ALA A 77 14.90 23.63 15.77
N ARG A 78 13.94 22.96 15.13
CA ARG A 78 13.61 23.14 13.70
C ARG A 78 12.68 24.34 13.43
N GLY A 79 12.42 25.19 14.43
CA GLY A 79 11.63 26.41 14.32
C GLY A 79 10.11 26.20 14.26
N LYS A 80 9.60 24.99 14.51
CA LYS A 80 8.15 24.77 14.68
C LYS A 80 7.71 25.34 16.03
N LYS A 81 6.47 25.83 16.12
CA LYS A 81 5.89 26.41 17.35
C LYS A 81 4.38 26.13 17.44
N GLY A 82 3.85 26.12 18.68
CA GLY A 82 2.42 26.04 18.98
C GLY A 82 1.71 24.88 18.27
N LYS A 83 0.59 25.18 17.59
CA LYS A 83 -0.24 24.18 16.89
C LYS A 83 0.52 23.27 15.92
N LYS A 84 1.61 23.74 15.30
CA LYS A 84 2.42 22.89 14.40
C LYS A 84 3.12 21.75 15.14
N ILE A 85 3.48 21.95 16.41
CA ILE A 85 4.03 20.92 17.29
C ILE A 85 2.91 20.05 17.82
N ASP A 86 1.86 20.65 18.37
CA ASP A 86 0.77 19.90 19.00
C ASP A 86 0.03 18.99 17.99
N HIS A 87 -0.01 19.37 16.72
CA HIS A 87 -0.59 18.55 15.64
C HIS A 87 0.44 17.66 14.93
N HIS A 88 1.69 17.58 15.41
CA HIS A 88 2.67 16.66 14.85
C HIS A 88 2.25 15.22 15.15
N GLU A 89 2.32 14.34 14.14
CA GLU A 89 1.87 12.95 14.23
C GLU A 89 2.42 12.19 15.43
N HIS A 90 3.69 12.41 15.77
CA HIS A 90 4.34 11.73 16.91
C HIS A 90 3.95 12.33 18.26
N ILE A 91 3.68 13.64 18.34
CA ILE A 91 3.19 14.28 19.58
C ILE A 91 1.77 13.77 19.86
N VAL A 92 0.91 13.78 18.84
CA VAL A 92 -0.44 13.22 18.91
C VAL A 92 -0.43 11.75 19.32
N ALA A 93 0.52 10.95 18.81
CA ALA A 93 0.67 9.56 19.22
C ALA A 93 1.07 9.43 20.70
N CYS A 94 1.99 10.27 21.19
CA CYS A 94 2.36 10.29 22.61
C CYS A 94 1.18 10.67 23.51
N ASP A 95 0.41 11.68 23.13
CA ASP A 95 -0.76 12.14 23.89
C ASP A 95 -1.85 11.04 23.93
N TYR A 96 -2.11 10.38 22.80
CA TYR A 96 -2.99 9.20 22.74
C TYR A 96 -2.52 8.07 23.65
N LEU A 97 -1.22 7.74 23.59
CA LEU A 97 -0.62 6.67 24.38
C LEU A 97 -0.72 6.94 25.89
N ALA A 98 -0.38 8.15 26.33
CA ALA A 98 -0.48 8.54 27.73
C ALA A 98 -1.92 8.37 28.24
N SER A 99 -2.90 8.92 27.51
CA SER A 99 -4.32 8.80 27.86
C SER A 99 -4.80 7.34 27.94
N GLU A 100 -4.46 6.50 26.95
CA GLU A 100 -4.89 5.09 26.96
C GLU A 100 -4.23 4.29 28.09
N LEU A 101 -2.94 4.54 28.36
CA LEU A 101 -2.21 3.82 29.41
C LEU A 101 -2.62 4.27 30.81
N GLU A 102 -2.99 5.54 31.01
CA GLU A 102 -3.57 6.02 32.27
C GLU A 102 -4.87 5.28 32.60
N VAL A 103 -5.74 5.09 31.61
CA VAL A 103 -6.96 4.28 31.76
C VAL A 103 -6.61 2.84 32.14
N VAL A 104 -5.64 2.22 31.45
CA VAL A 104 -5.16 0.87 31.78
C VAL A 104 -4.62 0.80 33.21
N ALA A 105 -3.77 1.73 33.63
CA ALA A 105 -3.18 1.75 34.97
C ALA A 105 -4.24 1.93 36.06
N ARG A 106 -5.20 2.83 35.85
CA ARG A 106 -6.33 3.06 36.76
C ARG A 106 -7.18 1.80 36.89
N ASP A 107 -7.57 1.20 35.77
CA ASP A 107 -8.45 0.02 35.76
C ASP A 107 -7.75 -1.21 36.37
N LEU A 108 -6.42 -1.32 36.22
CA LEU A 108 -5.60 -2.31 36.93
C LEU A 108 -5.52 -2.05 38.45
N SER A 109 -5.50 -0.78 38.87
CA SER A 109 -5.38 -0.38 40.29
C SER A 109 -6.68 -0.55 41.08
N ILE A 110 -7.83 -0.33 40.43
CA ILE A 110 -9.15 -0.39 41.07
C ILE A 110 -9.73 -1.82 41.10
N ARG A 111 -8.99 -2.81 40.57
CA ARG A 111 -9.43 -4.21 40.41
C ARG A 111 -10.26 -4.73 41.61
N LYS A 112 -11.58 -4.69 41.46
CA LYS A 112 -12.51 -5.49 42.26
C LYS A 112 -12.55 -6.90 41.64
N LYS A 113 -12.84 -7.92 42.46
CA LYS A 113 -13.17 -9.27 41.98
C LYS A 113 -14.23 -9.14 40.86
N GLY A 114 -13.87 -9.45 39.61
CA GLY A 114 -14.76 -9.37 38.44
C GLY A 114 -14.41 -8.33 37.36
N SER A 115 -13.35 -7.52 37.52
CA SER A 115 -12.88 -6.63 36.44
C SER A 115 -12.49 -7.40 35.17
N ASN A 116 -12.93 -6.93 34.00
CA ASN A 116 -12.70 -7.57 32.69
C ASN A 116 -11.23 -7.41 32.24
N ILE A 117 -10.37 -8.33 32.67
CA ILE A 117 -8.94 -8.34 32.31
C ILE A 117 -8.70 -8.44 30.81
N GLU A 118 -9.60 -9.05 30.05
CA GLU A 118 -9.47 -9.16 28.60
C GLU A 118 -9.63 -7.81 27.93
N GLU A 119 -10.55 -6.97 28.41
CA GLU A 119 -10.73 -5.61 27.90
C GLU A 119 -9.50 -4.74 28.19
N ILE A 120 -8.97 -4.81 29.42
CA ILE A 120 -7.76 -4.09 29.83
C ILE A 120 -6.57 -4.54 28.97
N SER A 121 -6.39 -5.87 28.82
CA SER A 121 -5.33 -6.46 27.99
C SER A 121 -5.46 -6.03 26.52
N GLY A 122 -6.67 -6.07 25.96
CA GLY A 122 -6.94 -5.64 24.60
C GLY A 122 -6.65 -4.15 24.39
N ARG A 123 -6.92 -3.30 25.38
CA ARG A 123 -6.56 -1.87 25.37
C ARG A 123 -5.06 -1.67 25.43
N TYR A 124 -4.39 -2.38 26.33
CA TYR A 124 -2.94 -2.33 26.47
C TYR A 124 -2.20 -2.76 25.20
N ILE A 125 -2.61 -3.87 24.57
CA ILE A 125 -2.02 -4.32 23.29
C ILE A 125 -2.23 -3.29 22.18
N ARG A 126 -3.39 -2.61 22.12
CA ARG A 126 -3.59 -1.50 21.16
C ARG A 126 -2.61 -0.36 21.40
N ALA A 127 -2.42 0.06 22.65
CA ALA A 127 -1.44 1.08 22.99
C ALA A 127 -0.02 0.64 22.62
N LEU A 128 0.39 -0.59 22.94
CA LEU A 128 1.71 -1.11 22.58
C LEU A 128 1.96 -1.14 21.07
N ARG A 129 0.93 -1.37 20.24
CA ARG A 129 1.05 -1.30 18.78
C ARG A 129 1.29 0.13 18.29
N VAL A 130 0.64 1.13 18.88
CA VAL A 130 0.94 2.54 18.59
C VAL A 130 2.36 2.91 19.04
N LEU A 131 2.78 2.44 20.22
CA LEU A 131 4.13 2.65 20.76
C LEU A 131 5.20 2.02 19.86
N TYR A 132 4.95 0.84 19.31
CA TYR A 132 5.81 0.21 18.32
C TYR A 132 5.98 1.08 17.09
N SER A 133 4.87 1.53 16.48
CA SER A 133 4.91 2.36 15.27
C SER A 133 5.66 3.67 15.53
N LEU A 134 5.44 4.29 16.69
CA LEU A 134 6.14 5.50 17.12
C LEU A 134 7.65 5.26 17.25
N LYS A 135 8.06 4.23 18.00
CA LYS A 135 9.48 3.90 18.20
C LYS A 135 10.17 3.45 16.89
N ALA A 136 9.44 2.78 16.01
CA ALA A 136 9.92 2.37 14.69
C ALA A 136 10.28 3.58 13.82
N GLU A 137 9.43 4.60 13.80
CA GLU A 137 9.68 5.82 13.02
C GLU A 137 10.80 6.68 13.61
N ILE A 138 10.90 6.79 14.94
CA ILE A 138 11.95 7.58 15.61
C ILE A 138 13.33 6.94 15.44
N LYS A 139 13.45 5.60 15.61
CA LYS A 139 14.74 4.90 15.51
C LYS A 139 15.36 4.89 14.11
N ASP A 140 14.56 5.06 13.05
CA ASP A 140 15.08 5.15 11.68
C ASP A 140 15.99 6.38 11.49
N VAL A 141 15.83 7.42 12.33
CA VAL A 141 16.70 8.60 12.34
C VAL A 141 18.12 8.25 12.82
N GLU A 142 18.28 7.24 13.67
CA GLU A 142 19.56 6.86 14.28
C GLU A 142 20.38 5.85 13.45
N ARG A 143 19.76 5.13 12.50
CA ARG A 143 20.35 3.96 11.82
C ARG A 143 21.20 4.25 10.56
N ALA A 144 21.57 5.48 10.27
CA ALA A 144 22.32 5.84 9.07
C ALA A 144 23.82 5.43 9.09
N ASN A 145 24.13 4.13 9.15
CA ASN A 145 25.51 3.61 9.03
C ASN A 145 25.85 3.10 7.63
N LEU A 146 26.91 3.68 7.03
CA LEU A 146 27.41 3.42 5.67
C LEU A 146 27.85 1.97 5.40
N LEU A 147 28.33 1.25 6.42
CA LEU A 147 28.86 -0.11 6.28
C LEU A 147 27.79 -1.15 5.88
N GLU A 148 26.50 -0.87 6.09
CA GLU A 148 25.42 -1.82 5.80
C GLU A 148 24.98 -1.83 4.33
N LYS A 149 25.25 -0.76 3.55
CA LYS A 149 24.89 -0.70 2.12
C LYS A 149 25.62 -1.76 1.29
N ALA A 150 26.83 -2.15 1.68
CA ALA A 150 27.66 -3.13 0.96
C ALA A 150 27.19 -4.59 1.10
N LYS A 151 26.48 -4.97 2.18
CA LYS A 151 26.01 -6.36 2.41
C LYS A 151 24.65 -6.67 1.76
N SER A 152 23.92 -5.65 1.33
CA SER A 152 22.55 -5.77 0.82
C SER A 152 22.38 -6.63 -0.44
N PRO A 153 23.28 -6.62 -1.45
CA PRO A 153 23.11 -7.38 -2.68
C PRO A 153 23.22 -8.90 -2.46
N LEU A 154 24.18 -9.33 -1.63
CA LEU A 154 24.42 -10.74 -1.31
C LEU A 154 23.22 -11.35 -0.56
N VAL A 155 22.66 -10.62 0.40
CA VAL A 155 21.49 -11.05 1.19
C VAL A 155 20.23 -11.10 0.32
N MET A 156 20.07 -10.17 -0.62
CA MET A 156 18.95 -10.18 -1.58
C MET A 156 19.06 -11.39 -2.52
N GLY A 157 20.25 -11.70 -3.04
CA GLY A 157 20.50 -12.86 -3.90
C GLY A 157 20.17 -14.21 -3.22
N LEU A 158 20.56 -14.38 -1.96
CA LEU A 158 20.26 -15.59 -1.18
C LEU A 158 18.77 -15.77 -0.87
N ARG A 159 17.96 -14.71 -0.92
CA ARG A 159 16.51 -14.75 -0.66
C ARG A 159 15.67 -15.01 -1.89
N VAL A 160 16.09 -14.51 -3.06
CA VAL A 160 15.46 -14.87 -4.33
C VAL A 160 15.59 -16.39 -4.58
N LEU A 161 16.59 -17.03 -3.97
CA LEU A 161 16.80 -18.48 -3.92
C LEU A 161 16.15 -19.16 -2.70
N GLY A 162 15.54 -18.39 -1.79
CA GLY A 162 15.04 -18.86 -0.49
C GLY A 162 13.74 -19.65 -0.58
N SER A 163 13.44 -20.38 0.51
CA SER A 163 12.36 -21.36 0.63
C SER A 163 11.02 -20.87 0.06
N PRO A 164 10.25 -21.75 -0.60
CA PRO A 164 8.96 -21.39 -1.18
C PRO A 164 8.02 -20.84 -0.10
N LEU A 165 7.25 -19.82 -0.45
CA LEU A 165 6.12 -19.38 0.37
C LEU A 165 5.11 -20.51 0.41
N VAL A 166 4.91 -21.10 1.59
CA VAL A 166 4.03 -22.27 1.76
C VAL A 166 3.09 -22.10 2.93
N ILE A 167 1.87 -22.62 2.77
CA ILE A 167 0.90 -22.82 3.85
C ILE A 167 0.65 -24.31 3.98
N ARG A 168 0.73 -24.85 5.19
CA ARG A 168 0.49 -26.28 5.43
C ARG A 168 -1.00 -26.59 5.23
N ILE A 169 -1.26 -27.64 4.46
CA ILE A 169 -2.60 -28.24 4.40
C ILE A 169 -2.66 -29.24 5.56
N PRO A 170 -3.79 -29.30 6.29
CA PRO A 170 -4.01 -30.34 7.28
C PRO A 170 -3.77 -31.73 6.68
N LYS A 171 -3.18 -32.65 7.45
CA LYS A 171 -3.03 -34.05 7.02
C LYS A 171 -4.38 -34.76 6.98
N ASP A 172 -5.27 -34.37 7.89
CA ASP A 172 -6.65 -34.82 8.02
C ASP A 172 -7.54 -34.11 6.98
N ASP A 173 -8.77 -34.59 6.76
CA ASP A 173 -9.68 -33.92 5.82
C ASP A 173 -9.90 -32.47 6.32
N PRO A 174 -9.78 -31.43 5.48
CA PRO A 174 -10.15 -30.07 5.86
C PRO A 174 -11.58 -29.92 6.41
N ASP A 175 -12.43 -30.92 6.15
CA ASP A 175 -13.79 -31.05 6.62
C ASP A 175 -13.90 -31.85 7.96
N ASP A 176 -12.79 -32.32 8.53
CA ASP A 176 -12.71 -32.84 9.89
C ASP A 176 -12.56 -31.72 10.93
N ALA A 177 -12.99 -31.98 12.17
CA ALA A 177 -12.77 -31.07 13.29
C ALA A 177 -11.27 -30.88 13.54
N ILE A 178 -10.83 -29.64 13.77
CA ILE A 178 -9.40 -29.35 13.90
C ILE A 178 -8.79 -29.91 15.20
N GLY A 179 -9.61 -30.07 16.23
CA GLY A 179 -9.23 -30.49 17.59
C GLY A 179 -8.63 -29.36 18.44
N ASN A 180 -8.82 -29.46 19.76
CA ASN A 180 -8.44 -28.42 20.72
C ASN A 180 -6.95 -28.04 20.65
N ALA A 181 -6.07 -29.01 20.41
CA ALA A 181 -4.63 -28.76 20.28
C ALA A 181 -4.30 -27.81 19.11
N LYS A 182 -5.00 -27.93 17.97
CA LYS A 182 -4.80 -27.05 16.81
C LYS A 182 -5.60 -25.75 16.94
N ALA A 183 -6.68 -25.73 17.73
CA ALA A 183 -7.47 -24.52 17.96
C ALA A 183 -6.66 -23.37 18.55
N HIS A 184 -5.69 -23.65 19.42
CA HIS A 184 -4.78 -22.64 19.96
C HIS A 184 -3.81 -22.06 18.92
N LEU A 185 -3.64 -22.72 17.76
CA LEU A 185 -2.87 -22.19 16.64
C LEU A 185 -3.72 -21.29 15.74
N GLU A 186 -5.06 -21.34 15.85
CA GLU A 186 -5.94 -20.47 15.07
C GLU A 186 -5.89 -19.02 15.57
N SER A 187 -6.41 -18.11 14.76
CA SER A 187 -6.39 -16.69 15.10
C SER A 187 -7.25 -16.41 16.33
N SER A 188 -6.83 -15.47 17.16
CA SER A 188 -7.56 -15.09 18.38
C SER A 188 -8.63 -14.03 18.12
N GLY A 189 -9.63 -13.93 19.00
CA GLY A 189 -10.65 -12.89 18.95
C GLY A 189 -11.54 -12.97 17.70
N LEU A 190 -11.94 -14.20 17.36
CA LEU A 190 -12.80 -14.49 16.22
C LEU A 190 -14.27 -14.45 16.62
N TYR A 191 -15.11 -14.01 15.69
CA TYR A 191 -16.53 -13.80 15.91
C TYR A 191 -17.36 -14.55 14.87
N ASP A 192 -18.48 -15.11 15.30
CA ASP A 192 -19.46 -15.72 14.40
C ASP A 192 -20.29 -14.66 13.65
N ALA A 193 -21.19 -15.12 12.79
CA ALA A 193 -22.08 -14.25 12.01
C ALA A 193 -23.08 -13.45 12.87
N ASP A 194 -23.37 -13.93 14.09
CA ASP A 194 -24.23 -13.24 15.06
C ASP A 194 -23.45 -12.19 15.88
N GLY A 195 -22.14 -12.06 15.65
CA GLY A 195 -21.28 -11.14 16.37
C GLY A 195 -20.91 -11.62 17.77
N ARG A 196 -21.01 -12.93 18.05
CA ARG A 196 -20.55 -13.54 19.30
C ARG A 196 -19.11 -13.99 19.14
N GLN A 197 -18.30 -13.77 20.18
CA GLN A 197 -16.92 -14.24 20.19
C GLN A 197 -16.91 -15.77 20.38
N VAL A 198 -16.07 -16.45 19.60
CA VAL A 198 -15.93 -17.91 19.64
C VAL A 198 -14.67 -18.27 20.43
N ASP A 199 -14.81 -19.16 21.41
CA ASP A 199 -13.71 -19.60 22.25
C ASP A 199 -12.87 -20.74 21.60
N PRO A 200 -11.66 -21.04 22.12
CA PRO A 200 -10.81 -22.09 21.56
C PRO A 200 -11.43 -23.50 21.56
N ASP A 201 -12.28 -23.85 22.53
CA ASP A 201 -12.88 -25.18 22.60
C ASP A 201 -13.95 -25.33 21.51
N GLN A 202 -14.76 -24.30 21.30
CA GLN A 202 -15.67 -24.20 20.16
C GLN A 202 -14.91 -24.28 18.83
N ILE A 203 -13.82 -23.53 18.68
CA ILE A 203 -12.94 -23.59 17.50
C ILE A 203 -12.38 -25.01 17.30
N GLY A 204 -12.02 -25.73 18.37
CA GLY A 204 -11.54 -27.11 18.33
C GLY A 204 -12.56 -28.12 17.77
N SER A 205 -13.84 -27.87 18.01
CA SER A 205 -14.95 -28.66 17.46
C SER A 205 -15.29 -28.33 16.01
N MET A 206 -14.78 -27.21 15.48
CA MET A 206 -15.03 -26.75 14.12
C MET A 206 -14.04 -27.36 13.13
N THR A 207 -14.46 -27.42 11.87
CA THR A 207 -13.56 -27.72 10.73
C THR A 207 -12.79 -26.48 10.29
N HIS A 208 -11.72 -26.64 9.53
CA HIS A 208 -11.00 -25.48 8.97
C HIS A 208 -11.90 -24.58 8.11
N ARG A 209 -12.91 -25.15 7.43
CA ARG A 209 -13.90 -24.39 6.66
C ARG A 209 -14.85 -23.58 7.52
N GLN A 210 -15.25 -24.12 8.68
CA GLN A 210 -16.09 -23.41 9.64
C GLN A 210 -15.30 -22.30 10.34
N VAL A 211 -14.09 -22.57 10.81
CA VAL A 211 -13.22 -21.57 11.46
C VAL A 211 -12.93 -20.39 10.53
N SER A 212 -12.73 -20.65 9.24
CA SER A 212 -12.48 -19.61 8.23
C SER A 212 -13.71 -18.76 7.89
N LYS A 213 -14.92 -19.15 8.30
CA LYS A 213 -16.13 -18.32 8.18
C LYS A 213 -16.27 -17.35 9.35
N LEU A 214 -15.53 -17.57 10.44
CA LEU A 214 -15.46 -16.59 11.52
C LEU A 214 -14.80 -15.31 11.03
N GLU A 215 -15.22 -14.18 11.57
CA GLU A 215 -14.71 -12.87 11.21
C GLU A 215 -13.89 -12.26 12.34
N LEU A 216 -13.20 -11.18 12.01
CA LEU A 216 -12.54 -10.34 13.02
C LEU A 216 -13.60 -9.68 13.91
N GLY A 217 -13.25 -9.29 15.14
CA GLY A 217 -14.17 -8.54 15.99
C GLY A 217 -14.58 -7.17 15.43
N PRO A 218 -15.70 -6.59 15.90
CA PRO A 218 -16.20 -5.29 15.44
C PRO A 218 -15.24 -4.12 15.73
N LYS A 219 -14.32 -4.30 16.67
CA LYS A 219 -13.24 -3.35 16.99
C LYS A 219 -11.97 -3.58 16.17
N SER A 220 -12.05 -4.37 15.09
CA SER A 220 -10.92 -4.58 14.16
C SER A 220 -10.43 -3.24 13.61
N ARG A 221 -9.10 -3.13 13.53
CA ARG A 221 -8.41 -1.94 13.04
C ARG A 221 -8.10 -2.02 11.54
N VAL A 222 -8.21 -3.21 10.95
CA VAL A 222 -7.77 -3.50 9.57
C VAL A 222 -8.95 -3.66 8.61
N PHE A 223 -9.96 -4.46 8.99
CA PHE A 223 -11.10 -4.80 8.14
C PHE A 223 -12.42 -4.55 8.85
N ASN A 224 -13.44 -4.19 8.07
CA ASN A 224 -14.82 -4.09 8.55
C ASN A 224 -15.49 -5.47 8.50
N SER A 225 -15.70 -6.09 9.65
CA SER A 225 -16.21 -7.46 9.77
C SER A 225 -17.65 -7.65 9.29
N PHE A 226 -18.49 -6.62 9.40
CA PHE A 226 -19.95 -6.72 9.17
C PHE A 226 -20.49 -5.64 8.21
N SER A 227 -19.65 -5.10 7.32
CA SER A 227 -20.09 -4.04 6.40
C SER A 227 -21.08 -4.59 5.36
N ARG A 228 -22.33 -4.10 5.41
CA ARG A 228 -23.36 -4.34 4.38
C ARG A 228 -23.03 -3.70 3.02
N LEU A 229 -22.18 -2.66 2.99
CA LEU A 229 -21.70 -2.08 1.75
C LEU A 229 -20.84 -3.10 1.01
N GLN A 230 -20.91 -3.13 -0.33
CA GLN A 230 -20.14 -4.04 -1.18
C GLN A 230 -19.48 -3.27 -2.35
N GLY A 231 -18.29 -3.72 -2.75
CA GLY A 231 -17.65 -3.28 -3.99
C GLY A 231 -17.33 -1.77 -4.04
N ALA A 232 -17.61 -1.15 -5.20
CA ALA A 232 -17.33 0.26 -5.48
C ALA A 232 -17.98 1.24 -4.48
N THR A 233 -19.10 0.85 -3.86
CA THR A 233 -19.78 1.68 -2.85
C THR A 233 -18.92 1.88 -1.60
N ARG A 234 -18.01 0.95 -1.28
CA ARG A 234 -17.07 1.09 -0.16
C ARG A 234 -16.05 2.20 -0.40
N TRP A 235 -15.56 2.35 -1.64
CA TRP A 235 -14.63 3.43 -1.98
C TRP A 235 -15.29 4.79 -1.90
N ALA A 236 -16.47 4.94 -2.52
CA ALA A 236 -17.24 6.19 -2.44
C ALA A 236 -17.61 6.53 -0.97
N ALA A 237 -17.90 5.53 -0.14
CA ALA A 237 -18.13 5.73 1.29
C ALA A 237 -16.86 6.20 2.02
N LEU A 238 -15.68 5.67 1.68
CA LEU A 238 -14.40 6.11 2.24
C LEU A 238 -14.08 7.55 1.83
N GLU A 239 -14.30 7.93 0.57
CA GLU A 239 -14.14 9.31 0.10
C GLU A 239 -15.06 10.26 0.85
N LYS A 240 -16.34 9.91 0.97
CA LYS A 240 -17.33 10.71 1.72
C LYS A 240 -16.97 10.81 3.20
N PHE A 241 -16.48 9.72 3.80
CA PHE A 241 -16.01 9.70 5.18
C PHE A 241 -14.84 10.66 5.38
N ILE A 242 -13.79 10.58 4.55
CA ILE A 242 -12.62 11.45 4.64
C ILE A 242 -12.99 12.90 4.37
N GLN A 243 -13.77 13.19 3.33
CA GLN A 243 -14.26 14.54 3.04
C GLN A 243 -15.07 15.11 4.22
N GLY A 244 -15.98 14.32 4.80
CA GLY A 244 -16.77 14.72 5.95
C GLY A 244 -15.91 15.02 7.18
N LEU A 245 -14.86 14.24 7.43
CA LEU A 245 -13.90 14.53 8.49
C LEU A 245 -13.13 15.82 8.22
N VAL A 246 -12.63 16.04 6.99
CA VAL A 246 -11.87 17.24 6.63
C VAL A 246 -12.72 18.50 6.85
N ARG A 247 -14.00 18.48 6.47
CA ARG A 247 -14.93 19.60 6.70
C ARG A 247 -15.16 19.92 8.19
N GLN A 248 -15.07 18.92 9.05
CA GLN A 248 -15.25 19.06 10.50
C GLN A 248 -13.95 19.34 11.24
N TYR A 249 -12.79 19.19 10.58
CA TYR A 249 -11.48 19.29 11.22
C TYR A 249 -11.09 20.74 11.53
N ASP A 250 -11.31 21.64 10.58
CA ASP A 250 -11.03 23.07 10.75
C ASP A 250 -12.06 23.87 9.93
N ARG A 251 -12.52 24.99 10.50
CA ARG A 251 -13.51 25.89 9.87
C ARG A 251 -13.07 26.34 8.48
N LYS A 252 -11.75 26.49 8.23
CA LYS A 252 -11.24 26.87 6.89
C LYS A 252 -11.48 25.82 5.81
N TYR A 253 -11.86 24.60 6.19
CA TYR A 253 -12.16 23.48 5.30
C TYR A 253 -13.66 23.14 5.24
N SER A 254 -14.54 23.97 5.81
CA SER A 254 -15.97 23.65 5.89
C SER A 254 -16.64 23.40 4.53
N ASP A 255 -16.09 23.99 3.47
CA ASP A 255 -16.53 23.85 2.08
C ASP A 255 -15.68 22.87 1.25
N PHE A 256 -14.72 22.17 1.88
CA PHE A 256 -13.79 21.27 1.20
C PHE A 256 -14.53 20.26 0.32
N ASP A 257 -14.13 20.15 -0.94
CA ASP A 257 -14.67 19.18 -1.88
C ASP A 257 -13.54 18.40 -2.53
N LEU A 258 -13.55 17.08 -2.34
CA LEU A 258 -12.48 16.21 -2.79
C LEU A 258 -12.40 16.13 -4.32
N THR A 259 -13.51 16.35 -5.03
CA THR A 259 -13.51 16.38 -6.49
C THR A 259 -12.88 17.67 -7.00
N LYS A 260 -13.22 18.81 -6.40
CA LYS A 260 -12.58 20.10 -6.73
C LYS A 260 -11.10 20.12 -6.36
N ALA A 261 -10.72 19.53 -5.23
CA ALA A 261 -9.32 19.45 -4.78
C ALA A 261 -8.39 18.71 -5.74
N ARG A 262 -8.94 17.96 -6.71
CA ARG A 262 -8.19 17.23 -7.75
C ARG A 262 -8.08 17.98 -9.09
N ARG A 263 -8.64 19.19 -9.20
CA ARG A 263 -8.69 19.91 -10.48
C ARG A 263 -7.42 20.67 -10.82
N CYS A 264 -6.69 21.14 -9.81
CA CYS A 264 -5.45 21.89 -9.97
C CYS A 264 -4.62 21.78 -8.68
N TRP A 265 -3.31 21.68 -8.83
CA TRP A 265 -2.39 21.64 -7.70
C TRP A 265 -1.28 22.68 -7.80
N PHE A 266 -0.64 22.93 -6.67
CA PHE A 266 0.42 23.91 -6.52
C PHE A 266 1.68 23.18 -6.07
N PHE A 267 2.78 23.32 -6.82
CA PHE A 267 4.06 22.74 -6.43
C PHE A 267 4.47 23.21 -5.04
N SER A 268 4.87 22.28 -4.17
CA SER A 268 5.33 22.59 -2.82
C SER A 268 6.82 22.27 -2.65
N LYS A 269 7.24 21.03 -2.92
CA LYS A 269 8.66 20.62 -2.88
C LYS A 269 8.95 19.29 -3.55
N VAL A 270 10.21 19.05 -3.90
CA VAL A 270 10.70 17.73 -4.31
C VAL A 270 11.00 16.84 -3.09
N LYS A 271 10.68 15.56 -3.15
CA LYS A 271 10.93 14.62 -2.03
C LYS A 271 12.22 13.82 -2.27
N GLY A 272 13.36 14.34 -1.80
CA GLY A 272 14.68 13.72 -2.01
C GLY A 272 14.92 12.36 -1.34
N SER A 273 14.18 12.01 -0.27
CA SER A 273 14.42 10.80 0.54
C SER A 273 13.63 9.55 0.12
N ALA A 274 12.74 9.64 -0.87
CA ALA A 274 11.74 8.60 -1.15
C ALA A 274 12.15 7.65 -2.27
N THR A 275 11.69 6.40 -2.35
CA THR A 275 12.17 5.31 -3.26
C THR A 275 11.82 5.43 -4.75
N SER A 276 11.10 6.49 -5.13
CA SER A 276 10.63 6.77 -6.49
C SER A 276 10.62 8.28 -6.70
N PRO A 277 10.67 8.76 -7.96
CA PRO A 277 10.50 10.17 -8.28
C PRO A 277 9.12 10.65 -7.83
N LYS A 278 9.11 11.63 -6.93
CA LYS A 278 7.87 12.20 -6.39
C LYS A 278 8.05 13.61 -5.88
N ILE A 279 7.00 14.40 -5.99
CA ILE A 279 6.90 15.75 -5.46
C ILE A 279 5.73 15.84 -4.49
N LEU A 280 5.80 16.81 -3.59
CA LEU A 280 4.64 17.27 -2.82
C LEU A 280 4.02 18.45 -3.53
N VAL A 281 2.70 18.43 -3.58
CA VAL A 281 1.88 19.52 -4.10
C VAL A 281 0.78 19.82 -3.10
N GLU A 282 0.14 20.96 -3.23
CA GLU A 282 -1.01 21.38 -2.42
C GLU A 282 -2.22 21.57 -3.32
N ASP A 283 -3.44 21.42 -2.80
CA ASP A 283 -4.67 21.81 -3.51
C ASP A 283 -5.06 23.26 -3.22
N SER A 284 -6.22 23.71 -3.71
CA SER A 284 -6.72 25.08 -3.51
C SER A 284 -7.09 25.41 -2.05
N TRP A 285 -7.22 24.40 -1.19
CA TRP A 285 -7.38 24.56 0.27
C TRP A 285 -6.02 24.55 1.00
N GLY A 286 -4.90 24.35 0.30
CA GLY A 286 -3.58 24.21 0.89
C GLY A 286 -3.40 22.87 1.61
N LEU A 287 -4.20 21.85 1.27
CA LEU A 287 -4.02 20.51 1.82
C LEU A 287 -2.96 19.75 0.99
N PRO A 288 -2.10 18.96 1.65
CA PRO A 288 -1.00 18.30 0.98
C PRO A 288 -1.45 17.08 0.16
N TRP A 289 -0.80 16.93 -0.99
CA TRP A 289 -0.88 15.77 -1.87
C TRP A 289 0.53 15.32 -2.23
N LYS A 290 0.66 14.04 -2.59
CA LYS A 290 1.88 13.48 -3.16
C LYS A 290 1.59 13.11 -4.61
N LEU A 291 2.42 13.61 -5.52
CA LEU A 291 2.43 13.23 -6.93
C LEU A 291 3.64 12.34 -7.19
N LYS A 292 3.42 11.17 -7.81
CA LYS A 292 4.42 10.13 -8.04
C LYS A 292 4.37 9.66 -9.49
N TRP A 293 5.54 9.39 -10.06
CA TRP A 293 5.70 8.80 -11.40
C TRP A 293 6.35 7.41 -11.34
N GLY A 294 6.30 6.71 -12.47
CA GLY A 294 6.94 5.42 -12.68
C GLY A 294 5.97 4.25 -12.77
N ASP A 295 6.51 3.05 -12.74
CA ASP A 295 5.83 1.76 -12.96
C ASP A 295 4.73 1.39 -11.94
N GLU A 296 4.58 2.19 -10.89
CA GLU A 296 3.61 1.95 -9.82
C GLU A 296 2.35 2.83 -9.95
N VAL A 297 2.28 3.73 -10.93
CA VAL A 297 1.19 4.72 -11.06
C VAL A 297 -0.19 4.05 -11.12
N HIS A 298 -0.32 3.05 -11.99
CA HIS A 298 -1.58 2.39 -12.27
C HIS A 298 -1.96 1.35 -11.21
N THR A 299 -1.00 0.53 -10.81
CA THR A 299 -1.19 -0.55 -9.82
C THR A 299 -1.56 0.02 -8.47
N GLU A 300 -0.93 1.11 -8.04
CA GLU A 300 -1.22 1.77 -6.76
C GLU A 300 -2.67 2.27 -6.70
N THR A 301 -3.21 2.74 -7.83
CA THR A 301 -4.60 3.21 -7.97
C THR A 301 -5.61 2.06 -7.94
N PHE A 302 -5.33 0.96 -8.65
CA PHE A 302 -6.13 -0.27 -8.61
C PHE A 302 -6.15 -0.87 -7.20
N MET A 303 -4.97 -1.05 -6.60
CA MET A 303 -4.81 -1.78 -5.35
C MET A 303 -5.49 -1.06 -4.17
N ALA A 304 -5.43 0.26 -4.11
CA ALA A 304 -6.13 1.03 -3.07
C ALA A 304 -7.65 0.80 -3.13
N ARG A 305 -8.24 0.84 -4.33
CA ARG A 305 -9.67 0.60 -4.55
C ARG A 305 -10.06 -0.84 -4.26
N PHE A 306 -9.29 -1.80 -4.76
CA PHE A 306 -9.55 -3.21 -4.58
C PHE A 306 -9.47 -3.63 -3.10
N TYR A 307 -8.46 -3.13 -2.37
CA TYR A 307 -8.29 -3.42 -0.95
C TYR A 307 -9.49 -2.90 -0.11
N VAL A 308 -9.97 -1.70 -0.39
CA VAL A 308 -11.18 -1.16 0.25
C VAL A 308 -12.43 -1.95 -0.16
N ALA A 309 -12.54 -2.34 -1.44
CA ALA A 309 -13.65 -3.16 -1.92
C ALA A 309 -13.72 -4.53 -1.22
N MET A 310 -12.57 -5.15 -0.91
CA MET A 310 -12.49 -6.39 -0.10
C MET A 310 -12.93 -6.20 1.35
N GLY A 311 -12.96 -4.96 1.84
CA GLY A 311 -13.47 -4.62 3.18
C GLY A 311 -12.43 -4.04 4.11
N ALA A 312 -11.26 -3.64 3.60
CA ALA A 312 -10.31 -2.86 4.38
C ALA A 312 -11.00 -1.60 4.93
N LYS A 313 -10.70 -1.27 6.18
CA LYS A 313 -11.32 -0.15 6.89
C LYS A 313 -10.84 1.19 6.34
N TYR A 314 -9.63 1.22 5.80
CA TYR A 314 -8.98 2.41 5.30
C TYR A 314 -7.97 2.06 4.21
N SER A 315 -7.75 3.01 3.32
CA SER A 315 -6.59 3.09 2.43
C SER A 315 -6.32 4.56 2.19
N ASP A 316 -5.09 4.91 1.84
CA ASP A 316 -4.86 6.27 1.34
C ASP A 316 -5.69 6.49 0.08
N LEU A 317 -6.27 7.69 -0.07
CA LEU A 317 -6.99 8.02 -1.30
C LEU A 317 -5.99 8.25 -2.42
N LYS A 318 -6.02 7.36 -3.41
CA LYS A 318 -5.09 7.35 -4.53
C LYS A 318 -5.82 7.47 -5.86
N TYR A 319 -5.32 8.31 -6.75
CA TYR A 319 -5.94 8.62 -8.03
C TYR A 319 -4.93 8.61 -9.15
N TYR A 320 -5.36 8.12 -10.30
CA TYR A 320 -4.66 8.36 -11.55
C TYR A 320 -4.93 9.79 -12.03
N MET A 321 -3.86 10.49 -12.40
CA MET A 321 -3.92 11.75 -13.12
C MET A 321 -3.78 11.44 -14.61
N ALA A 322 -4.86 11.59 -15.37
CA ALA A 322 -4.85 11.38 -16.81
C ALA A 322 -4.06 12.49 -17.54
N PRO A 323 -3.59 12.22 -18.77
CA PRO A 323 -2.82 13.20 -19.52
C PRO A 323 -3.55 14.52 -19.65
N SER A 324 -2.86 15.59 -19.30
CA SER A 324 -3.37 16.96 -19.38
C SER A 324 -4.70 17.22 -18.66
N SER A 325 -5.08 16.34 -17.72
CA SER A 325 -6.37 16.43 -17.03
C SER A 325 -6.40 17.50 -15.94
N ALA A 326 -5.27 17.73 -15.28
CA ALA A 326 -5.14 18.70 -14.20
C ALA A 326 -3.73 19.35 -14.20
N PRO A 327 -3.64 20.68 -14.16
CA PRO A 327 -2.37 21.38 -14.17
C PRO A 327 -1.72 21.43 -12.78
N VAL A 328 -0.39 21.47 -12.76
CA VAL A 328 0.41 21.80 -11.59
C VAL A 328 1.04 23.18 -11.80
N ILE A 329 0.70 24.12 -10.94
CA ILE A 329 1.27 25.48 -10.95
C ILE A 329 2.66 25.44 -10.31
N LEU A 330 3.64 25.93 -11.05
CA LEU A 330 5.05 25.99 -10.70
C LEU A 330 5.33 27.35 -10.05
N ASP A 331 4.94 27.49 -8.79
CA ASP A 331 5.52 28.46 -7.84
C ASP A 331 4.83 28.29 -6.48
N LYS A 332 5.60 28.34 -5.39
CA LYS A 332 5.01 28.49 -4.07
C LYS A 332 4.83 29.98 -3.84
N ILE A 333 3.61 30.39 -3.51
CA ILE A 333 3.41 31.75 -3.00
C ILE A 333 4.22 31.88 -1.72
N SER A 334 5.34 32.59 -1.79
CA SER A 334 5.80 33.35 -0.63
C SER A 334 4.66 34.31 -0.32
N GLU A 335 4.03 34.15 0.86
CA GLU A 335 3.07 35.15 1.31
C GLU A 335 3.76 36.52 1.19
N PRO A 336 3.07 37.56 0.68
CA PRO A 336 3.65 38.88 0.65
C PRO A 336 3.96 39.28 2.09
N GLY A 337 5.23 39.18 2.48
CA GLY A 337 5.72 39.79 3.69
C GLY A 337 5.43 41.28 3.59
N ASP A 338 4.56 41.77 4.46
CA ASP A 338 4.56 43.13 5.02
C ASP A 338 5.24 44.23 4.17
N GLY A 339 4.84 44.38 2.90
CA GLY A 339 5.16 45.51 2.02
C GLY A 339 6.64 45.82 1.78
N LYS A 340 7.59 45.05 2.32
CA LYS A 340 9.03 45.26 2.17
C LYS A 340 9.55 44.14 1.32
N GLY A 341 9.71 44.40 0.02
CA GLY A 341 10.10 43.46 -1.03
C GLY A 341 11.46 42.78 -0.84
N ASN A 342 11.60 42.01 0.23
CA ASN A 342 12.68 41.11 0.50
C ASN A 342 12.09 39.71 0.56
N LEU A 343 12.37 38.91 -0.48
CA LEU A 343 12.29 37.45 -0.45
C LEU A 343 13.18 36.95 0.69
N LYS A 344 12.67 36.90 1.92
CA LYS A 344 13.34 36.29 3.05
C LYS A 344 12.58 35.06 3.51
N ASP A 345 13.37 33.99 3.62
CA ASP A 345 13.20 32.80 4.45
C ASP A 345 12.32 31.65 3.93
N SER A 346 12.87 30.88 2.99
CA SER A 346 12.91 29.41 3.12
C SER A 346 14.35 28.98 3.41
N LYS A 347 14.78 29.14 4.67
CA LYS A 347 16.03 28.53 5.14
C LYS A 347 15.88 27.00 5.12
N GLY A 348 16.54 26.36 4.16
CA GLY A 348 16.81 24.91 4.10
C GLY A 348 16.04 24.18 3.00
N ASP A 349 16.76 23.75 1.97
CA ASP A 349 16.45 22.68 1.00
C ASP A 349 15.24 22.79 0.05
N ASP A 350 14.40 23.82 0.12
CA ASP A 350 13.32 24.02 -0.87
C ASP A 350 13.87 24.83 -2.07
N GLU A 351 14.42 24.14 -3.09
CA GLU A 351 14.78 24.75 -4.37
C GLU A 351 13.55 25.43 -4.99
N ALA A 352 13.67 26.73 -5.32
CA ALA A 352 12.59 27.50 -5.92
C ALA A 352 12.32 27.01 -7.35
N VAL A 353 11.23 26.28 -7.55
CA VAL A 353 10.77 25.80 -8.86
C VAL A 353 9.66 26.72 -9.37
N SER A 354 10.03 27.63 -10.27
CA SER A 354 9.12 28.55 -10.97
C SER A 354 8.91 28.18 -12.44
N TYR A 355 9.77 27.31 -12.99
CA TYR A 355 9.72 26.88 -14.39
C TYR A 355 9.93 25.37 -14.51
N LEU A 356 9.47 24.78 -15.64
CA LEU A 356 9.60 23.36 -15.86
C LEU A 356 11.05 22.89 -15.96
N TYR A 357 11.94 23.63 -16.64
CA TYR A 357 13.34 23.24 -16.75
C TYR A 357 14.04 23.13 -15.38
N GLN A 358 13.65 23.96 -14.40
CA GLN A 358 14.15 23.87 -13.04
C GLN A 358 13.68 22.58 -12.39
N LEU A 359 12.40 22.25 -12.48
CA LEU A 359 11.87 20.99 -11.94
C LEU A 359 12.56 19.77 -12.55
N GLN A 360 12.80 19.80 -13.87
CA GLN A 360 13.53 18.77 -14.59
C GLN A 360 14.95 18.61 -14.02
N GLU A 361 15.66 19.72 -13.83
CA GLU A 361 17.01 19.73 -13.25
C GLU A 361 17.03 19.18 -11.83
N VAL A 362 16.11 19.59 -10.96
CA VAL A 362 16.02 19.07 -9.58
C VAL A 362 15.82 17.55 -9.56
N LEU A 363 14.89 17.05 -10.39
CA LEU A 363 14.58 15.62 -10.45
C LEU A 363 15.70 14.80 -11.10
N LEU A 364 16.38 15.37 -12.10
CA LEU A 364 17.54 14.77 -12.75
C LEU A 364 18.76 14.73 -11.81
N ASN A 365 18.94 15.74 -10.96
CA ASN A 365 20.01 15.79 -9.97
C ASN A 365 19.68 15.00 -8.69
N SER A 366 18.43 14.57 -8.54
CA SER A 366 18.04 13.69 -7.44
C SER A 366 18.71 12.32 -7.56
N ARG A 367 18.69 11.54 -6.47
CA ARG A 367 19.21 10.16 -6.46
C ARG A 367 18.56 9.19 -7.46
N PHE A 368 17.50 9.63 -8.14
CA PHE A 368 16.79 8.87 -9.17
C PHE A 368 17.30 9.13 -10.58
N SER A 369 18.04 10.22 -10.80
CA SER A 369 18.38 10.69 -12.14
C SER A 369 17.17 10.77 -13.06
N PHE A 370 16.06 11.28 -12.52
CA PHE A 370 14.75 11.10 -13.15
C PHE A 370 14.53 12.07 -14.31
N HIS A 371 14.33 11.49 -15.49
CA HIS A 371 14.10 12.18 -16.75
C HIS A 371 12.64 12.63 -16.92
N LEU A 372 12.24 13.67 -16.17
CA LEU A 372 10.88 14.21 -16.17
C LEU A 372 10.35 14.56 -17.58
N GLN A 373 11.21 14.92 -18.52
CA GLN A 373 10.78 15.27 -19.89
C GLN A 373 9.97 14.17 -20.59
N ARG A 374 10.17 12.90 -20.23
CA ARG A 374 9.38 11.78 -20.76
C ARG A 374 7.91 11.82 -20.33
N TYR A 375 7.66 12.37 -19.15
CA TYR A 375 6.35 12.47 -18.49
C TYR A 375 5.63 13.80 -18.77
N VAL A 376 6.22 14.68 -19.57
CA VAL A 376 5.63 15.97 -19.95
C VAL A 376 5.18 15.89 -21.41
N PRO A 377 3.91 16.21 -21.72
CA PRO A 377 3.46 16.36 -23.10
C PRO A 377 4.26 17.45 -23.81
N GLN A 378 4.84 17.15 -24.97
CA GLN A 378 5.64 18.12 -25.72
C GLN A 378 4.76 19.14 -26.47
N GLN A 379 3.53 18.76 -26.80
CA GLN A 379 2.57 19.65 -27.44
C GLN A 379 2.15 20.77 -26.48
N GLY A 380 2.19 22.02 -26.97
CA GLY A 380 1.81 23.21 -26.20
C GLY A 380 2.86 23.66 -25.19
N LEU A 381 4.06 23.07 -25.21
CA LEU A 381 5.16 23.50 -24.34
C LEU A 381 5.75 24.82 -24.85
N ILE A 382 5.88 25.80 -23.95
CA ILE A 382 6.44 27.11 -24.24
C ILE A 382 7.93 27.09 -23.86
N LEU A 383 8.78 27.53 -24.78
CA LEU A 383 10.23 27.61 -24.60
C LEU A 383 10.68 29.06 -24.42
N ASP A 384 11.77 29.27 -23.68
CA ASP A 384 12.45 30.56 -23.65
C ASP A 384 13.33 30.77 -24.90
N SER A 385 14.02 31.92 -24.96
CA SER A 385 14.92 32.25 -26.07
C SER A 385 16.14 31.32 -26.21
N ALA A 386 16.45 30.52 -25.17
CA ALA A 386 17.51 29.53 -25.17
C ALA A 386 16.98 28.11 -25.45
N GLY A 387 15.69 27.95 -25.76
CA GLY A 387 15.05 26.65 -26.02
C GLY A 387 14.72 25.85 -24.75
N ARG A 388 14.81 26.45 -23.55
CA ARG A 388 14.49 25.77 -22.29
C ARG A 388 12.99 25.80 -22.01
N PRO A 389 12.40 24.72 -21.50
CA PRO A 389 10.96 24.66 -21.28
C PRO A 389 10.51 25.44 -20.04
N LEU A 390 9.59 26.38 -20.23
CA LEU A 390 9.00 27.20 -19.16
C LEU A 390 7.78 26.52 -18.53
N GLY A 391 6.86 26.02 -19.35
CA GLY A 391 5.62 25.35 -18.94
C GLY A 391 4.65 25.23 -20.12
N HIS A 392 3.40 24.81 -19.87
CA HIS A 392 2.33 24.72 -20.88
C HIS A 392 1.49 25.99 -21.00
N GLY A 393 1.74 26.97 -20.15
CA GLY A 393 1.04 28.24 -20.14
C GLY A 393 1.30 29.03 -18.87
N ILE A 394 0.72 30.23 -18.87
CA ILE A 394 0.73 31.15 -17.74
C ILE A 394 -0.69 31.23 -17.20
N VAL A 395 -0.84 31.21 -15.88
CA VAL A 395 -2.13 31.41 -15.22
C VAL A 395 -2.65 32.81 -15.53
N ASP A 396 -3.82 32.89 -16.14
CA ASP A 396 -4.55 34.13 -16.42
C ASP A 396 -5.92 34.14 -15.68
N GLU A 397 -6.74 35.16 -15.93
CA GLU A 397 -8.06 35.26 -15.28
C GLU A 397 -9.01 34.12 -15.67
N ASN A 398 -9.00 33.71 -16.95
CA ASN A 398 -9.82 32.61 -17.45
C ASN A 398 -9.42 31.28 -16.81
N PHE A 399 -8.13 31.05 -16.61
CA PHE A 399 -7.59 29.90 -15.90
C PHE A 399 -8.07 29.90 -14.44
N CYS A 400 -8.00 31.06 -13.77
CA CYS A 400 -8.50 31.19 -12.39
C CYS A 400 -9.98 30.84 -12.28
N GLU A 401 -10.82 31.32 -13.21
CA GLU A 401 -12.24 31.00 -13.26
C GLU A 401 -12.48 29.50 -13.52
N LYS A 402 -11.84 28.95 -14.57
CA LYS A 402 -11.98 27.54 -14.97
C LYS A 402 -11.63 26.55 -13.86
N TYR A 403 -10.53 26.80 -13.15
CA TYR A 403 -10.03 25.90 -12.11
C TYR A 403 -10.46 26.32 -10.69
N GLU A 404 -11.26 27.38 -10.56
CA GLU A 404 -11.72 27.95 -9.29
C GLU A 404 -10.56 28.27 -8.33
N ILE A 405 -9.46 28.83 -8.86
CA ILE A 405 -8.27 29.19 -8.08
C ILE A 405 -8.18 30.71 -7.86
N ARG A 406 -7.43 31.13 -6.83
CA ARG A 406 -7.31 32.53 -6.45
C ARG A 406 -6.50 33.34 -7.48
N LYS A 407 -6.92 34.57 -7.79
CA LYS A 407 -6.22 35.49 -8.73
C LYS A 407 -4.76 35.80 -8.37
N LYS A 408 -4.33 35.57 -7.12
CA LYS A 408 -2.93 35.73 -6.69
C LYS A 408 -1.92 34.82 -7.43
N TYR A 409 -2.40 33.81 -8.16
CA TYR A 409 -1.58 32.94 -8.99
C TYR A 409 -1.44 33.43 -10.45
N ILE A 410 -2.09 34.54 -10.84
CA ILE A 410 -1.94 35.11 -12.18
C ILE A 410 -0.46 35.43 -12.46
N GLY A 411 0.01 35.09 -13.66
CA GLY A 411 1.40 35.27 -14.08
C GLY A 411 2.32 34.09 -13.76
N ARG A 412 1.85 33.07 -13.02
CA ARG A 412 2.65 31.87 -12.71
C ARG A 412 2.58 30.86 -13.85
N TRP A 413 3.66 30.09 -14.02
CA TRP A 413 3.69 29.00 -14.99
C TRP A 413 2.94 27.79 -14.45
N TYR A 414 2.33 27.02 -15.35
CA TYR A 414 1.80 25.71 -15.02
C TYR A 414 2.29 24.66 -16.00
N VAL A 415 2.26 23.40 -15.56
CA VAL A 415 2.64 22.24 -16.36
C VAL A 415 1.57 21.16 -16.28
N PHE A 416 1.38 20.45 -17.39
CA PHE A 416 0.63 19.20 -17.47
C PHE A 416 1.58 18.01 -17.54
N PHE A 417 1.14 16.88 -17.01
CA PHE A 417 1.85 15.61 -17.12
C PHE A 417 1.07 14.63 -18.01
N LYS A 418 1.78 13.70 -18.64
CA LYS A 418 1.20 12.57 -19.37
C LYS A 418 0.46 11.64 -18.42
N GLU A 419 1.05 11.41 -17.25
CA GLU A 419 0.41 10.69 -16.18
C GLU A 419 1.11 10.94 -14.84
N ALA A 420 0.40 10.62 -13.76
CA ALA A 420 0.95 10.49 -12.42
C ALA A 420 -0.03 9.75 -11.50
N SER A 421 0.48 9.25 -10.37
CA SER A 421 -0.34 8.81 -9.24
C SER A 421 -0.38 9.90 -8.18
N MET A 422 -1.59 10.25 -7.77
CA MET A 422 -1.89 11.25 -6.76
C MET A 422 -2.34 10.58 -5.47
N THR A 423 -1.70 10.90 -4.34
CA THR A 423 -2.13 10.46 -3.01
C THR A 423 -2.54 11.66 -2.17
N PHE A 424 -3.77 11.66 -1.66
CA PHE A 424 -4.22 12.69 -0.73
C PHE A 424 -3.66 12.44 0.68
N TYR A 425 -3.06 13.47 1.28
CA TYR A 425 -2.60 13.41 2.66
C TYR A 425 -3.59 14.15 3.56
N SER A 426 -4.65 13.42 3.91
CA SER A 426 -5.71 13.97 4.76
C SER A 426 -5.15 14.51 6.09
N PRO A 427 -5.46 15.76 6.48
CA PRO A 427 -5.07 16.29 7.78
C PRO A 427 -5.76 15.54 8.94
N THR A 428 -6.81 14.78 8.65
CA THR A 428 -7.59 14.01 9.62
C THR A 428 -7.02 12.63 9.91
N LEU A 429 -5.90 12.26 9.27
CA LEU A 429 -5.13 11.08 9.60
C LEU A 429 -3.71 11.48 10.02
N LYS A 430 -3.29 11.07 11.21
CA LYS A 430 -1.88 11.12 11.62
C LYS A 430 -1.28 9.74 11.41
N ARG A 431 -0.42 9.61 10.39
CA ARG A 431 0.37 8.41 10.16
C ARG A 431 1.47 8.37 11.21
N VAL A 432 1.45 7.37 12.08
CA VAL A 432 2.41 7.24 13.17
C VAL A 432 3.66 6.54 12.69
N GLY A 433 3.51 5.49 11.87
CA GLY A 433 4.63 4.71 11.36
C GLY A 433 4.22 3.30 10.93
N PRO A 434 5.20 2.39 10.75
CA PRO A 434 4.96 1.01 10.37
C PRO A 434 4.00 0.28 11.33
N ALA A 435 3.01 -0.44 10.80
CA ALA A 435 2.18 -1.31 11.62
C ALA A 435 2.91 -2.64 11.90
N PRO A 436 2.89 -3.16 13.14
CA PRO A 436 3.58 -4.41 13.48
C PRO A 436 2.81 -5.61 12.91
N PHE A 437 3.13 -6.00 11.69
CA PHE A 437 2.59 -7.19 11.01
C PHE A 437 3.50 -8.41 11.21
N SER A 438 4.66 -8.20 11.84
CA SER A 438 5.58 -9.26 12.25
C SER A 438 5.71 -9.41 13.77
N GLU A 439 5.06 -8.55 14.57
CA GLU A 439 5.21 -8.52 16.04
C GLU A 439 3.87 -8.17 16.73
N LEU A 440 3.86 -8.14 18.07
CA LEU A 440 2.76 -7.60 18.89
C LEU A 440 1.38 -8.18 18.60
N GLY A 441 1.30 -9.50 18.55
CA GLY A 441 0.05 -10.23 18.29
C GLY A 441 -0.34 -10.30 16.82
N ALA A 442 0.53 -9.91 15.89
CA ALA A 442 0.31 -10.16 14.47
C ALA A 442 0.17 -11.66 14.15
N GLU A 443 0.93 -12.50 14.86
CA GLU A 443 0.90 -13.96 14.74
C GLU A 443 -0.43 -14.60 15.15
N THR A 444 -1.28 -13.88 15.91
CA THR A 444 -2.62 -14.31 16.29
C THR A 444 -3.72 -13.48 15.62
N ASN A 445 -3.34 -12.55 14.73
CA ASN A 445 -4.24 -11.67 14.00
C ASN A 445 -4.56 -12.23 12.61
N ARG A 446 -5.81 -12.61 12.38
CA ARG A 446 -6.26 -13.19 11.11
C ARG A 446 -5.99 -12.30 9.89
N ALA A 447 -6.12 -10.98 10.00
CA ALA A 447 -5.83 -10.09 8.87
C ALA A 447 -4.35 -10.11 8.50
N ALA A 448 -3.45 -10.05 9.49
CA ALA A 448 -2.02 -10.10 9.25
C ALA A 448 -1.58 -11.46 8.68
N ARG A 449 -2.08 -12.56 9.25
CA ARG A 449 -1.79 -13.94 8.79
C ARG A 449 -2.33 -14.21 7.40
N GLY A 450 -3.62 -13.91 7.17
CA GLY A 450 -4.29 -14.13 5.89
C GLY A 450 -3.75 -13.24 4.76
N SER A 451 -3.09 -12.11 5.08
CA SER A 451 -2.53 -11.20 4.07
C SER A 451 -1.51 -11.85 3.13
N VAL A 452 -0.94 -13.02 3.49
CA VAL A 452 -0.11 -13.82 2.57
C VAL A 452 -0.85 -14.16 1.28
N VAL A 453 -2.13 -14.55 1.35
CA VAL A 453 -2.92 -14.91 0.16
C VAL A 453 -3.19 -13.67 -0.69
N PHE A 454 -3.54 -12.55 -0.06
CA PHE A 454 -3.76 -11.27 -0.76
C PHE A 454 -2.51 -10.81 -1.52
N ASN A 455 -1.36 -10.80 -0.85
CA ASN A 455 -0.11 -10.34 -1.44
C ASN A 455 0.37 -11.29 -2.55
N CYS A 456 0.28 -12.61 -2.34
CA CYS A 456 0.59 -13.60 -3.38
C CYS A 456 -0.37 -13.50 -4.58
N PHE A 457 -1.66 -13.26 -4.36
CA PHE A 457 -2.65 -13.10 -5.43
C PHE A 457 -2.30 -11.94 -6.36
N PHE A 458 -1.78 -10.83 -5.83
CA PHE A 458 -1.36 -9.68 -6.63
C PHE A 458 0.13 -9.65 -6.99
N ASN A 459 0.90 -10.67 -6.60
CA ASN A 459 2.35 -10.70 -6.71
C ASN A 459 3.01 -9.47 -6.08
N ASN A 460 2.57 -9.08 -4.87
CA ASN A 460 3.18 -7.98 -4.12
C ASN A 460 4.53 -8.41 -3.54
N LYS A 461 5.61 -7.98 -4.17
CA LYS A 461 6.97 -8.36 -3.77
C LYS A 461 7.52 -7.56 -2.58
N ASP A 462 6.89 -6.44 -2.22
CA ASP A 462 7.34 -5.55 -1.13
C ASP A 462 6.33 -5.54 0.02
N CYS A 463 6.46 -6.53 0.92
CA CYS A 463 5.53 -6.79 2.02
C CYS A 463 6.14 -6.58 3.41
N LYS A 464 7.12 -5.69 3.54
CA LYS A 464 7.73 -5.29 4.82
C LYS A 464 6.72 -4.64 5.76
N ASP A 465 6.99 -4.63 7.07
CA ASP A 465 6.12 -3.96 8.04
C ASP A 465 5.99 -2.47 7.71
N ASP A 466 7.04 -1.84 7.17
CA ASP A 466 7.01 -0.47 6.64
C ASP A 466 6.01 -0.24 5.49
N ASN A 467 5.51 -1.28 4.82
CA ASN A 467 4.42 -1.20 3.83
C ASN A 467 3.04 -1.50 4.44
N ASN A 468 2.97 -1.63 5.76
CA ASN A 468 1.75 -1.54 6.53
C ASN A 468 1.84 -0.27 7.40
N ASN A 469 0.79 0.53 7.48
CA ASN A 469 0.81 1.77 8.23
C ASN A 469 -0.16 1.71 9.41
N LEU A 470 0.25 2.27 10.54
CA LEU A 470 -0.62 2.57 11.66
C LEU A 470 -0.88 4.07 11.67
N GLY A 471 -2.15 4.45 11.76
CA GLY A 471 -2.54 5.84 11.92
C GLY A 471 -3.62 6.06 12.97
N LEU A 472 -3.73 7.32 13.39
CA LEU A 472 -4.79 7.83 14.27
C LEU A 472 -5.69 8.74 13.45
N ILE A 473 -6.99 8.42 13.41
CA ILE A 473 -8.01 9.20 12.72
C ILE A 473 -8.63 10.20 13.70
N PHE A 474 -8.84 11.43 13.22
CA PHE A 474 -9.52 12.50 13.94
C PHE A 474 -10.97 12.13 14.24
N ASN A 475 -11.37 12.34 15.48
CA ASN A 475 -12.73 12.12 15.95
C ASN A 475 -13.43 13.46 16.18
N PRO A 476 -14.41 13.83 15.34
CA PRO A 476 -15.08 15.13 15.44
C PRO A 476 -15.89 15.30 16.73
N LYS A 477 -16.22 14.21 17.44
CA LYS A 477 -16.94 14.28 18.71
C LYS A 477 -16.06 14.70 19.87
N THR A 478 -14.79 14.26 19.86
CA THR A 478 -13.82 14.52 20.95
C THR A 478 -12.84 15.63 20.59
N GLY A 479 -12.70 15.96 19.30
CA GLY A 479 -11.75 16.95 18.82
C GLY A 479 -10.29 16.48 18.83
N ILE A 480 -10.04 15.19 19.08
CA ILE A 480 -8.71 14.59 19.15
C ILE A 480 -8.56 13.42 18.16
N TYR A 481 -7.33 12.92 17.99
CA TYR A 481 -7.06 11.74 17.17
C TYR A 481 -7.00 10.48 18.06
N ASP A 482 -8.12 9.75 18.14
CA ASP A 482 -8.27 8.62 19.07
C ASP A 482 -8.68 7.30 18.37
N CYS A 483 -8.92 7.33 17.07
CA CYS A 483 -9.37 6.16 16.31
C CYS A 483 -8.19 5.49 15.58
N VAL A 484 -7.68 4.41 16.17
CA VAL A 484 -6.58 3.63 15.59
C VAL A 484 -7.03 2.87 14.34
N VAL A 485 -6.26 2.98 13.27
CA VAL A 485 -6.42 2.23 12.04
C VAL A 485 -5.08 1.62 11.62
N GLU A 486 -5.13 0.41 11.09
CA GLU A 486 -3.99 -0.29 10.51
C GLU A 486 -4.35 -0.72 9.09
N TYR A 487 -3.49 -0.45 8.10
CA TYR A 487 -3.81 -0.74 6.71
C TYR A 487 -2.55 -1.01 5.89
N GLN A 488 -2.66 -1.82 4.82
CA GLN A 488 -1.57 -1.94 3.87
C GLN A 488 -1.49 -0.67 3.02
N HIS A 489 -0.29 -0.11 2.88
CA HIS A 489 -0.03 1.06 2.05
C HIS A 489 1.11 0.77 1.06
N ASP A 490 1.41 1.74 0.18
CA ASP A 490 2.37 1.58 -0.93
C ASP A 490 2.24 0.28 -1.75
N LEU A 491 0.99 -0.19 -1.97
CA LEU A 491 0.65 -1.38 -2.75
C LEU A 491 0.94 -1.27 -4.26
N GLY A 492 1.79 -0.32 -4.69
CA GLY A 492 2.13 -0.15 -6.10
C GLY A 492 3.02 -1.27 -6.64
N CYS A 493 3.78 -1.94 -5.77
CA CYS A 493 4.79 -2.95 -6.10
C CYS A 493 4.20 -4.33 -6.46
N THR A 494 3.14 -4.34 -7.28
CA THR A 494 2.30 -5.51 -7.62
C THR A 494 2.19 -5.71 -9.12
N MET A 495 1.59 -6.83 -9.54
CA MET A 495 1.19 -7.10 -10.94
C MET A 495 2.34 -7.02 -11.96
N GLY A 496 3.54 -7.43 -11.57
CA GLY A 496 4.71 -7.46 -12.45
C GLY A 496 5.74 -8.46 -11.98
N GLY A 497 6.90 -8.46 -12.62
CA GLY A 497 8.02 -9.33 -12.27
C GLY A 497 8.78 -8.84 -11.04
N LEU A 498 9.94 -9.45 -10.76
CA LEU A 498 10.76 -9.06 -9.60
C LEU A 498 11.26 -7.61 -9.69
N GLN A 499 11.52 -7.09 -10.89
CA GLN A 499 12.13 -5.77 -11.09
C GLN A 499 11.12 -4.67 -11.45
N THR A 500 9.94 -5.03 -11.94
CA THR A 500 8.95 -4.10 -12.50
C THR A 500 7.60 -4.27 -11.80
N SER A 501 6.87 -3.18 -11.67
CA SER A 501 5.48 -3.17 -11.22
C SER A 501 4.56 -2.93 -12.41
N GLY A 502 3.35 -3.48 -12.37
CA GLY A 502 2.41 -3.33 -13.47
C GLY A 502 2.85 -3.95 -14.80
N ASP A 503 3.94 -4.73 -14.86
CA ASP A 503 4.38 -5.42 -16.07
C ASP A 503 3.54 -6.68 -16.32
N ILE A 504 2.39 -6.48 -16.96
CA ILE A 504 1.39 -7.53 -17.12
C ILE A 504 1.88 -8.69 -17.98
N ASN A 505 2.86 -8.50 -18.87
CA ASN A 505 3.45 -9.62 -19.61
C ASN A 505 4.21 -10.59 -18.71
N THR A 506 4.74 -10.11 -17.59
CA THR A 506 5.43 -10.92 -16.57
C THR A 506 4.55 -11.30 -15.37
N PHE A 507 3.32 -10.80 -15.30
CA PHE A 507 2.33 -11.21 -14.30
C PHE A 507 1.71 -12.54 -14.71
N ASP A 508 2.00 -13.60 -13.96
CA ASP A 508 1.58 -14.96 -14.31
C ASP A 508 0.06 -15.17 -14.23
N TRP A 509 -0.46 -16.07 -15.08
CA TRP A 509 -1.87 -16.49 -15.11
C TRP A 509 -2.26 -17.29 -13.86
N ASP A 510 -1.28 -17.86 -13.19
CA ASP A 510 -1.43 -18.69 -12.01
C ASP A 510 -0.48 -18.22 -10.89
N PHE A 511 -0.75 -18.62 -9.66
CA PHE A 511 0.00 -18.15 -8.50
C PHE A 511 0.06 -19.11 -7.33
N ILE A 512 -0.75 -20.18 -7.33
CA ILE A 512 -0.84 -21.08 -6.21
C ILE A 512 -0.96 -22.54 -6.67
N ALA A 513 0.00 -23.37 -6.26
CA ALA A 513 -0.02 -24.80 -6.55
C ALA A 513 -0.31 -25.61 -5.30
N ARG A 514 -1.09 -26.68 -5.45
CA ARG A 514 -1.37 -27.65 -4.38
C ARG A 514 -0.39 -28.81 -4.46
N PHE A 515 0.29 -29.08 -3.35
CA PHE A 515 1.19 -30.23 -3.17
C PHE A 515 0.68 -31.12 -2.02
N PRO A 516 1.14 -32.37 -1.90
CA PRO A 516 0.82 -33.20 -0.75
C PRO A 516 1.22 -32.50 0.58
N GLY A 517 0.22 -32.15 1.39
CA GLY A 517 0.41 -31.54 2.71
C GLY A 517 0.71 -30.04 2.73
N PHE A 518 0.80 -29.34 1.59
CA PHE A 518 0.99 -27.88 1.57
C PHE A 518 0.53 -27.20 0.27
N LEU A 519 0.27 -25.91 0.36
CA LEU A 519 0.08 -24.98 -0.75
C LEU A 519 1.36 -24.20 -0.97
N GLY A 520 1.85 -24.14 -2.21
CA GLY A 520 3.00 -23.32 -2.59
C GLY A 520 2.57 -22.11 -3.42
N PHE A 521 3.08 -20.92 -3.09
CA PHE A 521 2.80 -19.68 -3.82
C PHE A 521 3.95 -19.31 -4.76
N LYS A 522 3.62 -18.89 -5.98
CA LYS A 522 4.56 -18.43 -7.01
C LYS A 522 4.92 -16.95 -6.88
N MET A 523 5.16 -16.47 -5.67
CA MET A 523 5.59 -15.10 -5.44
C MET A 523 7.01 -15.08 -4.89
N ARG A 524 7.84 -14.19 -5.42
CA ARG A 524 9.20 -13.93 -4.91
C ARG A 524 9.17 -12.68 -4.05
N THR A 525 8.96 -12.86 -2.75
CA THR A 525 8.93 -11.73 -1.81
C THR A 525 10.33 -11.31 -1.38
N LEU A 526 10.54 -10.01 -1.19
CA LEU A 526 11.78 -9.46 -0.62
C LEU A 526 11.81 -9.60 0.91
N TYR A 527 10.63 -9.67 1.53
CA TYR A 527 10.43 -9.73 2.97
C TYR A 527 9.34 -10.74 3.35
N TYR A 528 9.55 -11.50 4.41
CA TYR A 528 8.62 -12.54 4.87
C TYR A 528 8.13 -12.24 6.29
N PRO A 529 6.95 -11.61 6.45
CA PRO A 529 6.38 -11.27 7.76
C PRO A 529 6.24 -12.48 8.68
N ASN A 530 6.43 -12.29 9.98
CA ASN A 530 6.29 -13.40 10.94
C ASN A 530 4.86 -13.96 10.96
N ALA A 531 3.84 -13.10 10.83
CA ALA A 531 2.45 -13.55 10.77
C ALA A 531 2.18 -14.54 9.62
N TRP A 532 2.92 -14.44 8.51
CA TRP A 532 2.75 -15.37 7.37
C TRP A 532 3.30 -16.77 7.69
N LYS A 533 4.36 -16.85 8.51
CA LYS A 533 4.98 -18.12 8.94
C LYS A 533 4.01 -19.00 9.73
N VAL A 534 3.10 -18.36 10.45
CA VAL A 534 2.13 -19.03 11.30
C VAL A 534 0.73 -19.06 10.68
N ALA A 535 0.52 -18.56 9.46
CA ALA A 535 -0.80 -18.55 8.82
C ALA A 535 -1.39 -19.98 8.75
N THR A 536 -2.60 -20.18 9.29
CA THR A 536 -3.28 -21.47 9.17
C THR A 536 -3.94 -21.62 7.80
N PHE A 537 -4.33 -22.85 7.48
CA PHE A 537 -5.19 -23.11 6.33
C PHE A 537 -6.52 -22.36 6.41
N ALA A 538 -7.07 -22.17 7.63
CA ALA A 538 -8.31 -21.42 7.83
C ALA A 538 -8.12 -19.91 7.58
N ASP A 539 -7.01 -19.29 8.00
CA ASP A 539 -6.72 -17.89 7.66
C ASP A 539 -6.57 -17.69 6.14
N ALA A 540 -5.96 -18.66 5.46
CA ALA A 540 -5.80 -18.65 4.01
C ALA A 540 -7.15 -18.73 3.28
N ILE A 541 -8.04 -19.66 3.69
CA ILE A 541 -9.41 -19.75 3.16
C ILE A 541 -10.18 -18.47 3.44
N TRP A 542 -10.07 -17.88 4.62
CA TRP A 542 -10.76 -16.63 4.96
C TRP A 542 -10.39 -15.50 3.99
N MET A 543 -9.09 -15.29 3.73
CA MET A 543 -8.66 -14.28 2.76
C MET A 543 -9.06 -14.64 1.33
N ALA A 544 -8.99 -15.93 0.96
CA ALA A 544 -9.44 -16.41 -0.34
C ALA A 544 -10.95 -16.12 -0.57
N ARG A 545 -11.79 -16.29 0.45
CA ARG A 545 -13.21 -15.88 0.40
C ARG A 545 -13.36 -14.39 0.19
N LYS A 546 -12.62 -13.55 0.93
CA LYS A 546 -12.66 -12.08 0.73
C LYS A 546 -12.36 -11.67 -0.70
N ILE A 547 -11.40 -12.33 -1.36
CA ILE A 547 -11.07 -12.07 -2.77
C ILE A 547 -12.17 -12.63 -3.68
N ALA A 548 -12.63 -13.85 -3.43
CA ALA A 548 -13.66 -14.52 -4.24
C ALA A 548 -15.02 -13.81 -4.16
N ASP A 549 -15.34 -13.19 -3.03
CA ASP A 549 -16.55 -12.40 -2.78
C ASP A 549 -16.58 -11.10 -3.57
N VAL A 550 -15.43 -10.60 -4.06
CA VAL A 550 -15.41 -9.39 -4.88
C VAL A 550 -16.03 -9.70 -6.24
N PRO A 551 -17.15 -9.05 -6.63
CA PRO A 551 -17.78 -9.33 -7.91
C PRO A 551 -16.93 -8.82 -9.09
N VAL A 552 -17.02 -9.47 -10.25
CA VAL A 552 -16.22 -9.14 -11.45
C VAL A 552 -16.39 -7.68 -11.90
N ASN A 553 -17.59 -7.10 -11.77
CA ASN A 553 -17.81 -5.70 -12.11
C ASN A 553 -17.01 -4.72 -11.22
N VAL A 554 -16.64 -5.12 -10.00
CA VAL A 554 -15.77 -4.34 -9.12
C VAL A 554 -14.33 -4.39 -9.59
N TYR A 555 -13.84 -5.53 -10.09
CA TYR A 555 -12.53 -5.61 -10.75
C TYR A 555 -12.49 -4.68 -11.96
N LYS A 556 -13.51 -4.73 -12.82
CA LYS A 556 -13.65 -3.86 -14.00
C LYS A 556 -13.66 -2.38 -13.61
N TRP A 557 -14.44 -2.01 -12.59
CA TRP A 557 -14.49 -0.65 -12.07
C TRP A 557 -13.13 -0.19 -11.52
N ALA A 558 -12.47 -1.01 -10.70
CA ALA A 558 -11.15 -0.65 -10.17
C ALA A 558 -10.09 -0.50 -11.28
N LEU A 559 -10.18 -1.32 -12.34
CA LEU A 559 -9.30 -1.24 -13.51
C LEU A 559 -9.61 -0.01 -14.38
N SER A 560 -10.87 0.39 -14.52
CA SER A 560 -11.22 1.59 -15.29
C SER A 560 -10.67 2.88 -14.68
N GLU A 561 -10.31 2.83 -13.40
CA GLU A 561 -9.77 3.96 -12.64
C GLU A 561 -8.25 4.07 -12.73
N THR A 562 -7.55 3.09 -13.31
CA THR A 562 -6.08 3.08 -13.32
C THR A 562 -5.46 3.98 -14.37
N GLY A 563 -6.20 4.30 -15.44
CA GLY A 563 -5.66 4.99 -16.61
C GLY A 563 -5.09 4.08 -17.69
N TRP A 564 -4.97 2.77 -17.46
CA TRP A 564 -4.52 1.85 -18.51
C TRP A 564 -5.49 1.83 -19.70
N PRO A 565 -5.03 1.57 -20.94
CA PRO A 565 -5.92 1.47 -22.08
C PRO A 565 -6.78 0.22 -21.99
N GLN A 566 -7.96 0.22 -22.63
CA GLN A 566 -8.97 -0.83 -22.46
C GLN A 566 -8.46 -2.24 -22.81
N PHE A 567 -7.61 -2.38 -23.83
CA PHE A 567 -7.04 -3.69 -24.20
C PHE A 567 -6.14 -4.25 -23.08
N TYR A 568 -5.47 -3.36 -22.35
CA TYR A 568 -4.61 -3.69 -21.22
C TYR A 568 -5.44 -4.08 -20.01
N GLN A 569 -6.45 -3.26 -19.67
CA GLN A 569 -7.42 -3.56 -18.61
C GLN A 569 -8.08 -4.93 -18.82
N ARG A 570 -8.45 -5.26 -20.07
CA ARG A 570 -9.02 -6.56 -20.41
C ARG A 570 -8.05 -7.71 -20.13
N LEU A 571 -6.79 -7.61 -20.54
CA LEU A 571 -5.80 -8.65 -20.26
C LEU A 571 -5.55 -8.82 -18.75
N VAL A 572 -5.46 -7.71 -18.01
CA VAL A 572 -5.33 -7.75 -16.53
C VAL A 572 -6.50 -8.48 -15.91
N LEU A 573 -7.73 -8.18 -16.36
CA LEU A 573 -8.93 -8.83 -15.86
C LEU A 573 -8.88 -10.35 -16.09
N GLU A 574 -8.56 -10.82 -17.31
CA GLU A 574 -8.48 -12.25 -17.62
C GLU A 574 -7.46 -12.95 -16.71
N LYS A 575 -6.28 -12.35 -16.49
CA LYS A 575 -5.26 -12.90 -15.60
C LYS A 575 -5.73 -12.95 -14.14
N LEU A 576 -6.37 -11.89 -13.65
CA LEU A 576 -6.93 -11.88 -12.29
C LEU A 576 -8.04 -12.91 -12.13
N MET A 577 -8.89 -13.11 -13.15
CA MET A 577 -9.94 -14.13 -13.13
C MET A 577 -9.36 -15.54 -13.16
N SER A 578 -8.30 -15.78 -13.94
CA SER A 578 -7.58 -17.06 -13.93
C SER A 578 -7.02 -17.38 -12.54
N ARG A 579 -6.31 -16.43 -11.94
CA ARG A 579 -5.79 -16.56 -10.56
C ARG A 579 -6.93 -16.78 -9.56
N ARG A 580 -8.05 -16.06 -9.70
CA ARG A 580 -9.23 -16.23 -8.81
C ARG A 580 -9.82 -17.63 -8.95
N ASN A 581 -9.92 -18.15 -10.17
CA ASN A 581 -10.42 -19.48 -10.44
C ASN A 581 -9.50 -20.57 -9.88
N GLU A 582 -8.18 -20.40 -10.01
CA GLU A 582 -7.19 -21.28 -9.40
C GLU A 582 -7.33 -21.29 -7.88
N MET A 583 -7.43 -20.13 -7.25
CA MET A 583 -7.67 -19.99 -5.82
C MET A 583 -8.97 -20.68 -5.38
N ILE A 584 -10.09 -20.46 -6.08
CA ILE A 584 -11.37 -21.13 -5.81
C ILE A 584 -11.20 -22.65 -5.85
N LYS A 585 -10.52 -23.19 -6.88
CA LYS A 585 -10.27 -24.62 -7.03
C LYS A 585 -9.38 -25.17 -5.91
N VAL A 586 -8.26 -24.50 -5.62
CA VAL A 586 -7.24 -24.99 -4.69
C VAL A 586 -7.74 -25.01 -3.25
N PHE A 587 -8.55 -24.02 -2.85
CA PHE A 587 -9.20 -23.98 -1.54
C PHE A 587 -10.54 -24.73 -1.49
N GLY A 588 -11.03 -25.23 -2.63
CA GLY A 588 -12.31 -25.93 -2.74
C GLY A 588 -13.50 -25.04 -2.39
N LEU A 589 -13.46 -23.77 -2.78
CA LEU A 589 -14.55 -22.81 -2.56
C LEU A 589 -15.73 -23.05 -3.52
N ASP A 590 -15.53 -23.80 -4.60
CA ASP A 590 -16.60 -24.25 -5.49
C ASP A 590 -17.67 -25.06 -4.75
N LYS A 591 -17.27 -25.85 -3.74
CA LYS A 591 -18.18 -26.56 -2.84
C LYS A 591 -19.06 -25.62 -2.01
N GLU A 592 -18.68 -24.36 -1.87
CA GLU A 592 -19.41 -23.33 -1.12
C GLU A 592 -20.25 -22.43 -2.03
N GLY A 593 -20.36 -22.77 -3.32
CA GLY A 593 -21.15 -22.03 -4.31
C GLY A 593 -20.39 -20.93 -5.05
N TYR A 594 -19.07 -20.79 -4.83
CA TYR A 594 -18.28 -19.83 -5.60
C TYR A 594 -18.10 -20.29 -7.04
N VAL A 595 -18.55 -19.47 -7.98
CA VAL A 595 -18.48 -19.76 -9.41
C VAL A 595 -17.14 -19.30 -9.98
N ARG A 596 -16.53 -20.17 -10.78
CA ARG A 596 -15.34 -19.86 -11.58
C ARG A 596 -15.77 -19.14 -12.85
N GLU A 597 -15.09 -18.03 -13.13
CA GLU A 597 -15.37 -17.22 -14.32
C GLU A 597 -14.85 -17.89 -15.58
N LYS A 598 -15.46 -17.61 -16.73
CA LYS A 598 -14.85 -17.98 -18.00
C LYS A 598 -13.61 -17.09 -18.22
N VAL A 599 -12.50 -17.72 -18.59
CA VAL A 599 -11.22 -17.05 -18.86
C VAL A 599 -10.79 -17.36 -20.29
N ASP A 600 -10.29 -16.34 -20.98
CA ASP A 600 -9.66 -16.42 -22.30
C ASP A 600 -8.14 -16.27 -22.15
N ASP A 601 -7.43 -17.39 -21.96
CA ASP A 601 -5.98 -17.40 -21.72
C ASP A 601 -5.14 -17.21 -23.00
N ASP A 602 -5.75 -17.42 -24.16
CA ASP A 602 -5.22 -17.12 -25.49
C ASP A 602 -5.71 -15.76 -26.05
N LEU A 603 -6.22 -14.89 -25.16
CA LEU A 603 -6.85 -13.61 -25.50
C LEU A 603 -6.09 -12.88 -26.61
N THR A 604 -6.81 -12.59 -27.69
CA THR A 604 -6.36 -11.72 -28.77
C THR A 604 -7.36 -10.59 -28.97
N VAL A 605 -6.95 -9.37 -28.64
CA VAL A 605 -7.78 -8.17 -28.84
C VAL A 605 -7.49 -7.60 -30.22
N LYS A 606 -8.52 -7.45 -31.05
CA LYS A 606 -8.43 -6.83 -32.37
C LYS A 606 -9.08 -5.45 -32.30
N VAL A 607 -8.37 -4.41 -32.75
CA VAL A 607 -8.86 -3.03 -32.78
C VAL A 607 -8.79 -2.53 -34.22
N ARG A 608 -9.88 -1.94 -34.72
CA ARG A 608 -9.87 -1.30 -36.04
C ARG A 608 -9.37 0.13 -35.88
N LEU A 609 -8.25 0.45 -36.54
CA LEU A 609 -7.65 1.78 -36.53
C LEU A 609 -8.44 2.74 -37.44
N SER A 610 -8.21 4.04 -37.27
CA SER A 610 -8.82 5.10 -38.09
C SER A 610 -8.53 4.96 -39.59
N ASN A 611 -7.37 4.39 -39.95
CA ASN A 611 -6.98 4.10 -41.34
C ASN A 611 -7.60 2.80 -41.90
N GLY A 612 -8.52 2.16 -41.16
CA GLY A 612 -9.21 0.93 -41.56
C GLY A 612 -8.44 -0.37 -41.31
N LYS A 613 -7.14 -0.33 -40.99
CA LYS A 613 -6.35 -1.53 -40.66
C LYS A 613 -6.77 -2.11 -39.31
N THR A 614 -6.63 -3.43 -39.16
CA THR A 614 -6.84 -4.11 -37.87
C THR A 614 -5.51 -4.27 -37.15
N ASP A 615 -5.42 -3.69 -35.96
CA ASP A 615 -4.30 -3.86 -35.05
C ASP A 615 -4.60 -4.93 -33.99
N LYS A 616 -3.55 -5.50 -33.39
CA LYS A 616 -3.64 -6.54 -32.35
C LYS A 616 -2.78 -6.17 -31.14
N PRO A 617 -3.22 -5.20 -30.32
CA PRO A 617 -2.46 -4.77 -29.14
C PRO A 617 -2.29 -5.87 -28.08
N VAL A 618 -3.15 -6.90 -28.11
CA VAL A 618 -2.99 -8.13 -27.32
C VAL A 618 -3.02 -9.32 -28.26
N LYS A 619 -2.06 -10.23 -28.12
CA LYS A 619 -1.94 -11.46 -28.90
C LYS A 619 -1.54 -12.62 -27.98
N ASN A 620 -2.34 -13.69 -27.97
CA ASN A 620 -2.11 -14.90 -27.18
C ASN A 620 -1.82 -14.59 -25.69
N GLY A 621 -2.66 -13.76 -25.07
CA GLY A 621 -2.54 -13.43 -23.66
C GLY A 621 -1.36 -12.52 -23.29
N LYS A 622 -0.79 -11.79 -24.26
CA LYS A 622 0.34 -10.87 -24.07
C LYS A 622 0.13 -9.55 -24.79
N ILE A 623 0.60 -8.46 -24.21
CA ILE A 623 0.70 -7.16 -24.86
C ILE A 623 1.71 -7.26 -26.00
N ALA A 624 1.30 -6.92 -27.22
CA ALA A 624 2.16 -6.91 -28.41
C ALA A 624 3.28 -5.87 -28.27
N SER A 625 4.42 -6.07 -28.95
CA SER A 625 5.48 -5.07 -28.92
C SER A 625 5.06 -3.80 -29.69
N PRO A 626 5.64 -2.62 -29.39
CA PRO A 626 5.40 -1.40 -30.18
C PRO A 626 5.75 -1.55 -31.67
N LYS A 627 6.59 -2.52 -32.04
CA LYS A 627 6.89 -2.85 -33.44
C LYS A 627 5.77 -3.63 -34.13
N ASP A 628 5.01 -4.40 -33.34
CA ASP A 628 3.94 -5.28 -33.83
C ASP A 628 2.54 -4.68 -33.67
N SER A 629 2.39 -3.63 -32.86
CA SER A 629 1.14 -2.92 -32.65
C SER A 629 1.33 -1.41 -32.64
N VAL A 630 0.68 -0.75 -33.60
CA VAL A 630 0.69 0.71 -33.73
C VAL A 630 0.00 1.37 -32.53
N LEU A 631 -1.08 0.77 -32.02
CA LEU A 631 -1.78 1.30 -30.86
C LEU A 631 -0.90 1.26 -29.61
N VAL A 632 -0.20 0.15 -29.35
CA VAL A 632 0.76 0.08 -28.22
C VAL A 632 1.84 1.16 -28.36
N ALA A 633 2.41 1.34 -29.55
CA ALA A 633 3.41 2.39 -29.77
C ALA A 633 2.88 3.80 -29.47
N ILE A 634 1.67 4.13 -29.94
CA ILE A 634 1.03 5.41 -29.69
C ILE A 634 0.79 5.62 -28.19
N GLU A 635 0.21 4.63 -27.50
CA GLU A 635 -0.10 4.72 -26.07
C GLU A 635 1.17 4.90 -25.22
N GLU A 636 2.25 4.15 -25.50
CA GLU A 636 3.53 4.30 -24.80
C GLU A 636 4.19 5.67 -25.04
N GLU A 637 4.11 6.19 -26.26
CA GLU A 637 4.70 7.50 -26.59
C GLU A 637 3.93 8.66 -25.94
N SER A 638 2.60 8.59 -25.93
CA SER A 638 1.74 9.72 -25.60
C SER A 638 1.20 9.72 -24.17
N HIS A 639 0.98 8.54 -23.57
CA HIS A 639 0.29 8.39 -22.28
C HIS A 639 1.12 7.65 -21.24
N HIS A 640 1.82 6.57 -21.62
CA HIS A 640 2.44 5.60 -20.71
C HIS A 640 3.96 5.51 -20.93
N PRO A 641 4.74 6.54 -20.52
CA PRO A 641 6.17 6.62 -20.80
C PRO A 641 7.01 5.50 -20.15
N GLU A 642 6.49 4.82 -19.13
CA GLU A 642 7.06 3.63 -18.51
C GLU A 642 6.91 2.38 -19.39
N GLY A 643 6.01 2.38 -20.36
CA GLY A 643 5.78 1.29 -21.30
C GLY A 643 4.66 0.34 -20.89
N LEU A 644 4.01 -0.28 -21.87
CA LEU A 644 2.93 -1.26 -21.71
C LEU A 644 3.41 -2.67 -22.03
N HIS A 645 4.20 -2.84 -23.09
CA HIS A 645 4.73 -4.15 -23.48
C HIS A 645 5.83 -4.65 -22.55
N LYS A 646 6.78 -3.76 -22.24
CA LYS A 646 7.90 -3.99 -21.33
C LYS A 646 8.08 -2.74 -20.49
N VAL A 647 7.72 -2.86 -19.22
CA VAL A 647 7.79 -1.72 -18.30
C VAL A 647 9.26 -1.41 -17.98
N VAL A 648 9.65 -0.16 -18.16
CA VAL A 648 10.96 0.36 -17.77
C VAL A 648 10.91 0.65 -16.28
N PRO A 649 11.75 -0.03 -15.46
CA PRO A 649 11.76 0.25 -14.03
C PRO A 649 12.33 1.65 -13.79
N ARG A 650 11.76 2.36 -12.81
CA ARG A 650 12.16 3.71 -12.37
C ARG A 650 13.64 3.97 -12.05
N SER A 651 14.46 2.91 -11.99
CA SER A 651 15.91 2.98 -11.71
C SER A 651 16.77 2.94 -12.97
N ARG A 652 16.14 2.75 -14.13
CA ARG A 652 16.77 2.70 -15.46
C ARG A 652 16.11 3.68 -16.42
N ASP A 653 15.37 4.63 -15.87
CA ASP A 653 14.72 5.69 -16.62
C ASP A 653 15.75 6.76 -16.98
#